data_AF-A0A518F090-F1
#
_entry.id   AF-A0A518F090-F1
#
_cell.length_a   1.000
_cell.length_b   1.000
_cell.length_c   1.000
_cell.angle_alpha   90.00
_cell.angle_beta   90.00
_cell.angle_gamma   90.00
#
_symmetry.space_group_name_H-M   'P 1'
#
loop_
_entity.id
_entity.type
_entity.pdbx_description
1 polymer ?
#
loop_
_entity_poly.entity_id
_entity_poly.type
_entity_poly.pdbx_seq_one_letter_code
_entity_poly.pdbx_strand_id
1 'polypeptide(L)'
;MTPFSRKPPLPEHLPVRIAEAARAADVDAALVQMGELFQRLPELPAVQNAFGGARPPIPAAVLTALVAGAMNRKGQADKVEPLVRAVSEVYTPLRPRDALDRAVSGIAFVYPFLLVPLVESALATGDAERALELLGDVQGPGWATRASWFDEDPFLAEVLGHEAIATRLNRLPGDDWILDRKLDVRAARTMDFRVERDVDFDTELLRAALIVRDLERALPVVEEHLAERDRILRLNGFHLGFHSMLVLAGVGRNAEAMELAREIVRHGYGLSWRFRLESALEMPWTQAVHQNEYLAVLAATPEYQAWIDAEVRHIPPSKDDPVVLCHVEEGTWGGKKRRKCAWTREWIEPGEAVVRIRRLFDPASSNDVEIVAPSAMASGPLAEARAQFERYRIPIDRLFPDPRRVRSHWGHSGIAALAHDLAFDPASLDLDRAVRLMAGADPPAPRFLWTDPAARQGWREPFPPFAGDDGYGDPVTLFWRLWRAGYGAEIVERVTALPAAMADKLMAMIGTVNDADLRSATALHFGLEELPAMMDLAFTARLSLKHHRTLADFGRDHPRYRSALVATMRSYGLHLYNTGGPTANWYLDGLNHYAYAHGSQLLYFLIHTPEDDSILAQMIEKELLPRDTGRGGYSYYDDTKSMYYRAACLHLAWHAPDRMAVWTSGWIAETMTRSYDRATKRLIPSAIR
;
A
#
# COMPACT_ATOMS: atom_id res chain seq x y z
N MET A 1 -64.80 24.18 16.74
CA MET A 1 -63.57 24.17 15.93
C MET A 1 -62.51 24.95 16.69
N THR A 2 -61.64 24.24 17.39
CA THR A 2 -60.43 24.77 18.02
C THR A 2 -59.42 25.16 16.93
N PRO A 3 -58.66 26.27 17.08
CA PRO A 3 -57.66 26.64 16.11
C PRO A 3 -56.52 25.63 16.16
N PHE A 4 -56.14 25.10 15.00
CA PHE A 4 -54.95 24.27 14.84
C PHE A 4 -53.75 25.06 15.37
N SER A 5 -53.25 24.66 16.53
CA SER A 5 -51.90 24.96 17.00
C SER A 5 -50.93 24.42 15.95
N ARG A 6 -50.58 25.25 14.97
CA ARG A 6 -49.39 24.99 14.15
C ARG A 6 -48.22 25.17 15.08
N LYS A 7 -47.73 24.06 15.64
CA LYS A 7 -46.42 24.03 16.27
C LYS A 7 -45.44 24.67 15.28
N PRO A 8 -44.67 25.67 15.71
CA PRO A 8 -43.80 26.37 14.79
C PRO A 8 -42.70 25.43 14.24
N PRO A 9 -42.13 25.77 13.07
CA PRO A 9 -41.18 24.91 12.38
C PRO A 9 -39.94 24.67 13.24
N LEU A 10 -39.47 23.41 13.28
CA LEU A 10 -38.37 22.97 14.14
C LEU A 10 -37.07 23.80 14.01
N PRO A 11 -36.62 24.28 12.82
CA PRO A 11 -35.38 25.06 12.69
C PRO A 11 -35.39 26.38 13.47
N GLU A 12 -36.52 27.09 13.51
CA GLU A 12 -36.63 28.44 14.10
C GLU A 12 -36.67 28.42 15.64
N HIS A 13 -37.07 27.29 16.24
CA HIS A 13 -37.19 27.15 17.70
C HIS A 13 -36.10 26.28 18.33
N LEU A 14 -35.29 25.59 17.53
CA LEU A 14 -34.26 24.73 18.06
C LEU A 14 -33.17 25.49 18.84
N PRO A 15 -32.67 26.68 18.41
CA PRO A 15 -31.74 27.47 19.21
C PRO A 15 -32.34 27.86 20.56
N VAL A 16 -33.60 28.31 20.57
CA VAL A 16 -34.32 28.70 21.79
C VAL A 16 -34.43 27.52 22.75
N ARG A 17 -34.79 26.34 22.26
CA ARG A 17 -34.89 25.13 23.11
C ARG A 17 -33.54 24.65 23.62
N ILE A 18 -32.49 24.75 22.82
CA ILE A 18 -31.12 24.45 23.28
C ILE A 18 -30.73 25.44 24.38
N ALA A 19 -31.02 26.73 24.23
CA ALA A 19 -30.79 27.75 25.25
C ALA A 19 -31.62 27.53 26.52
N GLU A 20 -32.86 27.05 26.41
CA GLU A 20 -33.68 26.64 27.57
C GLU A 20 -33.05 25.46 28.31
N ALA A 21 -32.63 24.42 27.60
CA ALA A 21 -31.93 23.28 28.20
C ALA A 21 -30.61 23.70 28.87
N ALA A 22 -29.90 24.66 28.28
CA ALA A 22 -28.66 25.21 28.82
C ALA A 22 -28.82 25.97 30.15
N ARG A 23 -30.04 26.44 30.45
CA ARG A 23 -30.39 27.11 31.71
C ARG A 23 -30.99 26.17 32.77
N ALA A 24 -31.18 24.90 32.43
CA ALA A 24 -31.73 23.92 33.36
C ALA A 24 -30.75 23.62 34.51
N ALA A 25 -31.27 23.23 35.67
CA ALA A 25 -30.47 22.83 36.82
C ALA A 25 -29.61 21.59 36.53
N ASP A 26 -30.14 20.64 35.74
CA ASP A 26 -29.39 19.53 35.14
C ASP A 26 -29.46 19.66 33.62
N VAL A 27 -28.46 20.35 33.06
CA VAL A 27 -28.33 20.59 31.61
C VAL A 27 -28.31 19.28 30.84
N ASP A 28 -27.64 18.24 31.35
CA ASP A 28 -27.50 16.98 30.63
C ASP A 28 -28.81 16.19 30.62
N ALA A 29 -29.57 16.20 31.72
CA ALA A 29 -30.93 15.64 31.72
C ALA A 29 -31.86 16.40 30.76
N ALA A 30 -31.78 17.73 30.73
CA ALA A 30 -32.57 18.55 29.81
C ALA A 30 -32.20 18.26 28.34
N LEU A 31 -30.91 18.15 28.02
CA LEU A 31 -30.44 17.76 26.69
C LEU A 31 -30.92 16.35 26.31
N VAL A 32 -30.83 15.35 27.21
CA VAL A 32 -31.33 13.99 26.93
C VAL A 32 -32.84 14.00 26.63
N GLN A 33 -33.63 14.80 27.36
CA GLN A 33 -35.07 14.95 27.09
C GLN A 33 -35.36 15.57 25.72
N MET A 34 -34.46 16.40 25.18
CA MET A 34 -34.61 16.92 23.82
C MET A 34 -34.55 15.82 22.74
N GLY A 35 -34.12 14.60 23.07
CA GLY A 35 -34.21 13.45 22.17
C GLY A 35 -35.62 13.16 21.65
N GLU A 36 -36.67 13.58 22.36
CA GLU A 36 -38.06 13.50 21.86
C GLU A 36 -38.27 14.31 20.56
N LEU A 37 -37.48 15.36 20.34
CA LEU A 37 -37.53 16.16 19.13
C LEU A 37 -37.04 15.39 17.90
N PHE A 38 -36.38 14.24 18.07
CA PHE A 38 -35.92 13.45 16.92
C PHE A 38 -37.05 12.86 16.09
N GLN A 39 -38.25 12.68 16.66
CA GLN A 39 -39.45 12.31 15.91
C GLN A 39 -39.87 13.35 14.87
N ARG A 40 -39.38 14.60 15.02
CA ARG A 40 -39.69 15.73 14.15
C ARG A 40 -38.57 16.04 13.15
N LEU A 41 -37.47 15.28 13.15
CA LEU A 41 -36.38 15.45 12.16
C LEU A 41 -36.83 15.37 10.70
N PRO A 42 -37.79 14.52 10.31
CA PRO A 42 -38.32 14.51 8.94
C PRO A 42 -38.97 15.83 8.50
N GLU A 43 -39.30 16.74 9.44
CA GLU A 43 -39.81 18.08 9.14
C GLU A 43 -38.70 19.03 8.64
N LEU A 44 -37.42 18.69 8.84
CA LEU A 44 -36.29 19.47 8.38
C LEU A 44 -35.90 19.05 6.94
N PRO A 45 -35.74 20.00 6.00
CA PRO A 45 -35.33 19.66 4.65
C PRO A 45 -33.91 19.10 4.65
N ALA A 46 -33.69 18.00 3.94
CA ALA A 46 -32.36 17.46 3.72
C ALA A 46 -31.53 18.44 2.86
N VAL A 47 -30.24 18.51 3.14
CA VAL A 47 -29.30 19.36 2.38
C VAL A 47 -28.62 18.50 1.31
N GLN A 48 -28.50 19.01 0.07
CA GLN A 48 -27.71 18.36 -0.96
C GLN A 48 -26.22 18.68 -0.77
N ASN A 49 -25.38 17.66 -0.79
CA ASN A 49 -23.92 17.87 -0.82
C ASN A 49 -23.40 18.12 -2.25
N ALA A 50 -22.15 18.56 -2.36
CA ALA A 50 -21.46 18.80 -3.64
C ALA A 50 -21.36 17.57 -4.56
N PHE A 51 -21.67 16.38 -4.05
CA PHE A 51 -21.66 15.09 -4.76
C PHE A 51 -23.08 14.52 -5.01
N GLY A 52 -24.14 15.32 -4.79
CA GLY A 52 -25.53 14.95 -5.11
C GLY A 52 -26.26 14.08 -4.07
N GLY A 53 -25.70 13.85 -2.88
CA GLY A 53 -26.35 13.07 -1.81
C GLY A 53 -27.10 13.94 -0.79
N ALA A 54 -28.26 13.47 -0.32
CA ALA A 54 -29.04 14.08 0.78
C ALA A 54 -28.34 13.87 2.14
N ARG A 55 -28.37 14.88 3.02
CA ARG A 55 -27.73 14.87 4.35
C ARG A 55 -28.58 15.61 5.40
N PRO A 56 -28.38 15.35 6.71
CA PRO A 56 -29.04 16.12 7.76
C PRO A 56 -28.66 17.60 7.62
N PRO A 57 -29.57 18.53 7.93
CA PRO A 57 -29.18 19.93 8.08
C PRO A 57 -28.40 20.13 9.39
N ILE A 58 -27.53 21.16 9.43
CA ILE A 58 -26.67 21.50 10.58
C ILE A 58 -27.41 21.45 11.93
N PRO A 59 -28.63 22.03 12.07
CA PRO A 59 -29.40 21.97 13.31
C PRO A 59 -29.64 20.55 13.85
N ALA A 60 -29.92 19.58 12.96
CA ALA A 60 -30.12 18.19 13.33
C ALA A 60 -28.83 17.54 13.84
N ALA A 61 -27.70 17.80 13.19
CA ALA A 61 -26.40 17.28 13.60
C ALA A 61 -25.95 17.84 14.95
N VAL A 62 -26.13 19.14 15.18
CA VAL A 62 -25.80 19.80 16.46
C VAL A 62 -26.63 19.24 17.60
N LEU A 63 -27.95 19.10 17.41
CA LEU A 63 -28.81 18.47 18.41
C LEU A 63 -28.35 17.05 18.71
N THR A 64 -28.02 16.27 17.68
CA THR A 64 -27.52 14.90 17.82
C THR A 64 -26.25 14.85 18.67
N ALA A 65 -25.28 15.72 18.41
CA ALA A 65 -24.04 15.77 19.17
C ALA A 65 -24.25 16.15 20.64
N LEU A 66 -25.12 17.14 20.91
CA LEU A 66 -25.44 17.58 22.27
C LEU A 66 -26.13 16.47 23.07
N VAL A 67 -27.14 15.82 22.48
CA VAL A 67 -27.87 14.71 23.11
C VAL A 67 -26.93 13.53 23.35
N ALA A 68 -26.13 13.15 22.35
CA ALA A 68 -25.17 12.06 22.45
C ALA A 68 -24.11 12.30 23.54
N GLY A 69 -23.55 13.52 23.59
CA GLY A 69 -22.59 13.90 24.64
C GLY A 69 -23.22 13.88 26.04
N ALA A 70 -24.48 14.32 26.17
CA ALA A 70 -25.21 14.24 27.43
C ALA A 70 -25.52 12.79 27.83
N MET A 71 -25.86 11.91 26.88
CA MET A 71 -26.04 10.47 27.13
C MET A 71 -24.77 9.83 27.68
N ASN A 72 -23.59 10.10 27.11
CA ASN A 72 -22.32 9.61 27.64
C ASN A 72 -22.10 10.06 29.09
N ARG A 73 -22.26 11.35 29.39
CA ARG A 73 -22.10 11.89 30.75
C ARG A 73 -23.11 11.33 31.76
N LYS A 74 -24.27 10.86 31.30
CA LYS A 74 -25.30 10.21 32.13
C LYS A 74 -25.18 8.68 32.18
N GLY A 75 -24.09 8.10 31.66
CA GLY A 75 -23.86 6.66 31.66
C GLY A 75 -24.76 5.86 30.70
N GLN A 76 -25.22 6.50 29.61
CA GLN A 76 -26.07 5.90 28.57
C GLN A 76 -25.31 5.76 27.25
N ALA A 77 -24.03 5.40 27.32
CA ALA A 77 -23.16 5.27 26.14
C ALA A 77 -23.71 4.28 25.12
N ASP A 78 -24.29 3.16 25.57
CA ASP A 78 -24.93 2.14 24.74
C ASP A 78 -26.04 2.67 23.80
N LYS A 79 -26.59 3.87 24.09
CA LYS A 79 -27.65 4.51 23.29
C LYS A 79 -27.13 5.50 22.26
N VAL A 80 -25.87 5.90 22.31
CA VAL A 80 -25.31 6.96 21.45
C VAL A 80 -25.23 6.54 19.99
N GLU A 81 -24.63 5.38 19.70
CA GLU A 81 -24.53 4.91 18.32
C GLU A 81 -25.91 4.60 17.68
N PRO A 82 -26.84 3.91 18.38
CA PRO A 82 -28.22 3.75 17.89
C PRO A 82 -28.90 5.08 17.56
N LEU A 83 -28.67 6.12 18.38
CA LEU A 83 -29.19 7.45 18.11
C LEU A 83 -28.63 8.03 16.81
N VAL A 84 -27.30 8.07 16.67
CA VAL A 84 -26.64 8.64 15.47
C VAL A 84 -27.07 7.88 14.21
N ARG A 85 -27.21 6.55 14.31
CA ARG A 85 -27.70 5.69 13.24
C ARG A 85 -29.13 6.04 12.83
N ALA A 86 -30.04 6.18 13.79
CA ALA A 86 -31.43 6.56 13.53
C ALA A 86 -31.53 7.93 12.83
N VAL A 87 -30.73 8.91 13.24
CA VAL A 87 -30.65 10.21 12.57
C VAL A 87 -30.14 10.05 11.13
N SER A 88 -29.17 9.17 10.91
CA SER A 88 -28.63 8.90 9.57
C SER A 88 -29.63 8.33 8.59
N GLU A 89 -30.44 7.38 9.07
CA GLU A 89 -31.48 6.73 8.29
C GLU A 89 -32.57 7.71 7.82
N VAL A 90 -32.86 8.76 8.60
CA VAL A 90 -33.85 9.80 8.24
C VAL A 90 -33.43 10.58 7.00
N TYR A 91 -32.14 10.94 6.88
CA TYR A 91 -31.65 11.86 5.84
C TYR A 91 -30.93 11.19 4.68
N THR A 92 -30.53 9.92 4.84
CA THR A 92 -29.88 9.13 3.78
C THR A 92 -30.65 7.84 3.48
N PRO A 93 -31.97 7.88 3.17
CA PRO A 93 -32.69 6.68 2.78
C PRO A 93 -32.28 6.30 1.35
N LEU A 94 -31.33 5.35 1.19
CA LEU A 94 -31.26 4.26 0.17
C LEU A 94 -29.83 3.90 -0.32
N ARG A 95 -29.36 2.69 0.03
CA ARG A 95 -28.86 1.54 -0.82
C ARG A 95 -28.34 0.41 0.13
N PRO A 96 -28.10 -0.86 -0.33
CA PRO A 96 -28.30 -2.08 0.48
C PRO A 96 -27.48 -2.13 1.78
N ARG A 97 -27.91 -3.02 2.70
CA ARG A 97 -27.47 -3.16 4.11
C ARG A 97 -25.98 -2.94 4.41
N ASP A 98 -25.08 -3.18 3.44
CA ASP A 98 -23.62 -2.98 3.55
C ASP A 98 -23.18 -1.49 3.46
N ALA A 99 -24.14 -0.56 3.38
CA ALA A 99 -23.94 0.88 3.46
C ALA A 99 -24.17 1.46 4.88
N LEU A 100 -24.64 0.67 5.86
CA LEU A 100 -25.00 1.18 7.19
C LEU A 100 -23.82 1.54 8.09
N ASP A 101 -22.72 0.77 8.07
CA ASP A 101 -21.51 1.15 8.83
C ASP A 101 -20.85 2.40 8.23
N ARG A 102 -21.04 2.59 6.92
CA ARG A 102 -20.71 3.84 6.21
C ARG A 102 -21.72 4.97 6.44
N ALA A 103 -22.87 4.73 7.06
CA ALA A 103 -23.87 5.76 7.32
C ALA A 103 -23.56 6.59 8.58
N VAL A 104 -23.03 5.94 9.63
CA VAL A 104 -22.52 6.61 10.84
C VAL A 104 -21.23 7.37 10.49
N SER A 105 -20.26 6.69 9.89
CA SER A 105 -19.02 7.33 9.41
C SER A 105 -19.30 8.37 8.33
N GLY A 106 -20.32 8.18 7.50
CA GLY A 106 -20.70 9.12 6.44
C GLY A 106 -21.28 10.43 6.95
N ILE A 107 -22.06 10.42 8.03
CA ILE A 107 -22.52 11.65 8.68
C ILE A 107 -21.41 12.27 9.52
N ALA A 108 -20.66 11.46 10.26
CA ALA A 108 -19.55 11.95 11.06
C ALA A 108 -18.45 12.58 10.19
N PHE A 109 -18.22 12.06 8.98
CA PHE A 109 -17.35 12.69 7.98
C PHE A 109 -17.82 14.12 7.63
N VAL A 110 -19.11 14.36 7.59
CA VAL A 110 -19.70 15.67 7.22
C VAL A 110 -19.74 16.62 8.39
N TYR A 111 -20.03 16.08 9.56
CA TYR A 111 -20.19 16.77 10.83
C TYR A 111 -19.19 16.19 11.84
N PRO A 112 -17.93 16.62 11.77
CA PRO A 112 -16.84 15.91 12.42
C PRO A 112 -16.90 15.95 13.96
N PHE A 113 -17.59 16.94 14.51
CA PHE A 113 -17.92 17.04 15.94
C PHE A 113 -18.80 15.88 16.47
N LEU A 114 -19.46 15.11 15.61
CA LEU A 114 -20.16 13.88 16.00
C LEU A 114 -19.21 12.72 16.32
N LEU A 115 -17.95 12.77 15.87
CA LEU A 115 -16.96 11.73 16.19
C LEU A 115 -16.62 11.73 17.68
N VAL A 116 -16.61 12.89 18.35
CA VAL A 116 -16.30 12.99 19.78
C VAL A 116 -17.22 12.12 20.64
N PRO A 117 -18.55 12.32 20.66
CA PRO A 117 -19.42 11.47 21.48
C PRO A 117 -19.44 10.00 21.03
N LEU A 118 -19.16 9.69 19.76
CA LEU A 118 -19.03 8.31 19.29
C LEU A 118 -17.79 7.62 19.87
N VAL A 119 -16.63 8.30 19.87
CA VAL A 119 -15.39 7.80 20.48
C VAL A 119 -15.58 7.58 21.98
N GLU A 120 -16.14 8.57 22.68
CA GLU A 120 -16.41 8.46 24.12
C GLU A 120 -17.36 7.30 24.45
N SER A 121 -18.38 7.08 23.60
CA SER A 121 -19.31 5.97 23.73
C SER A 121 -18.62 4.61 23.53
N ALA A 122 -17.79 4.48 22.50
CA ALA A 122 -17.07 3.26 22.21
C ALA A 122 -16.11 2.89 23.37
N LEU A 123 -15.37 3.86 23.89
CA LEU A 123 -14.51 3.66 25.05
C LEU A 123 -15.30 3.30 26.31
N ALA A 124 -16.42 3.99 26.59
CA ALA A 124 -17.26 3.73 27.76
C ALA A 124 -17.92 2.34 27.72
N THR A 125 -18.12 1.77 26.54
CA THR A 125 -18.68 0.42 26.33
C THR A 125 -17.62 -0.67 26.19
N GLY A 126 -16.33 -0.30 26.22
CA GLY A 126 -15.21 -1.24 26.08
C GLY A 126 -14.90 -1.65 24.64
N ASP A 127 -15.47 -0.97 23.63
CA ASP A 127 -15.23 -1.24 22.21
C ASP A 127 -14.03 -0.44 21.69
N ALA A 128 -12.82 -0.90 22.05
CA ALA A 128 -11.57 -0.25 21.66
C ALA A 128 -11.29 -0.31 20.15
N GLU A 129 -11.82 -1.32 19.45
CA GLU A 129 -11.72 -1.46 17.99
C GLU A 129 -12.51 -0.34 17.30
N ARG A 130 -13.75 -0.13 17.72
CA ARG A 130 -14.58 0.95 17.18
C ARG A 130 -14.02 2.33 17.50
N ALA A 131 -13.49 2.52 18.71
CA ALA A 131 -12.84 3.76 19.09
C ALA A 131 -11.61 4.07 18.21
N LEU A 132 -10.80 3.05 17.88
CA LEU A 132 -9.66 3.18 16.97
C LEU A 132 -10.08 3.65 15.58
N GLU A 133 -11.11 3.03 15.00
CA GLU A 133 -11.65 3.42 13.68
C GLU A 133 -12.10 4.88 13.67
N LEU A 134 -12.89 5.27 14.67
CA LEU A 134 -13.45 6.61 14.77
C LEU A 134 -12.37 7.68 14.97
N LEU A 135 -11.33 7.39 15.76
CA LEU A 135 -10.20 8.31 15.96
C LEU A 135 -9.37 8.51 14.67
N GLY A 136 -9.30 7.50 13.80
CA GLY A 136 -8.67 7.65 12.47
C GLY A 136 -9.34 8.72 11.62
N ASP A 137 -10.67 8.87 11.72
CA ASP A 137 -11.45 9.85 10.96
C ASP A 137 -11.33 11.29 11.50
N VAL A 138 -10.93 11.47 12.77
CA VAL A 138 -10.79 12.80 13.42
C VAL A 138 -9.60 13.60 12.85
N GLN A 139 -8.59 12.95 12.26
CA GLN A 139 -7.33 13.61 11.87
C GLN A 139 -7.10 13.76 10.35
N GLY A 140 -8.11 13.44 9.52
CA GLY A 140 -7.97 13.50 8.05
C GLY A 140 -7.90 14.93 7.48
N PRO A 141 -7.33 15.16 6.28
CA PRO A 141 -7.22 16.48 5.63
C PRO A 141 -8.57 17.17 5.35
N GLY A 142 -9.68 16.42 5.39
CA GLY A 142 -11.03 16.97 5.34
C GLY A 142 -11.49 17.64 6.64
N TRP A 143 -10.82 17.42 7.76
CA TRP A 143 -11.17 17.97 9.07
C TRP A 143 -10.94 19.48 9.15
N ALA A 144 -9.74 19.94 8.78
CA ALA A 144 -9.37 21.36 8.82
C ALA A 144 -10.13 22.23 7.81
N THR A 145 -10.47 21.68 6.63
CA THR A 145 -11.23 22.40 5.59
C THR A 145 -12.72 22.52 5.88
N ARG A 146 -13.25 21.73 6.84
CA ARG A 146 -14.68 21.73 7.22
C ARG A 146 -14.97 22.51 8.50
N ALA A 147 -13.94 22.87 9.26
CA ALA A 147 -14.05 23.75 10.41
C ALA A 147 -14.55 25.15 10.03
N SER A 148 -14.22 25.67 8.84
CA SER A 148 -14.64 27.01 8.40
C SER A 148 -16.15 27.17 8.24
N TRP A 149 -16.90 26.09 7.97
CA TRP A 149 -18.37 26.14 7.88
C TRP A 149 -19.04 26.48 9.21
N PHE A 150 -18.35 26.25 10.34
CA PHE A 150 -18.90 26.56 11.66
C PHE A 150 -19.00 28.04 11.96
N ASP A 151 -18.10 28.84 11.39
CA ASP A 151 -17.99 30.27 11.69
C ASP A 151 -18.93 31.10 10.79
N GLU A 152 -19.41 30.52 9.69
CA GLU A 152 -20.29 31.17 8.72
C GLU A 152 -21.79 30.85 8.92
N ASP A 153 -22.13 29.84 9.74
CA ASP A 153 -23.52 29.40 9.94
C ASP A 153 -24.21 30.17 11.10
N PRO A 154 -25.29 30.94 10.81
CA PRO A 154 -25.97 31.75 11.82
C PRO A 154 -26.59 30.95 12.98
N PHE A 155 -27.03 29.72 12.71
CA PHE A 155 -27.62 28.86 13.74
C PHE A 155 -26.54 28.40 14.72
N LEU A 156 -25.37 27.99 14.23
CA LEU A 156 -24.23 27.64 15.06
C LEU A 156 -23.77 28.83 15.90
N ALA A 157 -23.66 30.03 15.32
CA ALA A 157 -23.31 31.24 16.05
C ALA A 157 -24.26 31.53 17.23
N GLU A 158 -25.57 31.35 17.02
CA GLU A 158 -26.58 31.55 18.07
C GLU A 158 -26.47 30.49 19.18
N VAL A 159 -26.39 29.20 18.82
CA VAL A 159 -26.29 28.09 19.79
C VAL A 159 -25.00 28.18 20.62
N LEU A 160 -23.90 28.59 19.98
CA LEU A 160 -22.59 28.67 20.60
C LEU A 160 -22.35 29.97 21.38
N GLY A 161 -23.25 30.95 21.25
CA GLY A 161 -23.29 32.12 22.12
C GLY A 161 -23.63 31.79 23.58
N HIS A 162 -24.09 30.55 23.88
CA HIS A 162 -24.36 30.11 25.25
C HIS A 162 -23.17 29.30 25.81
N GLU A 163 -22.48 29.82 26.82
CA GLU A 163 -21.27 29.22 27.41
C GLU A 163 -21.44 27.75 27.85
N ALA A 164 -22.57 27.43 28.50
CA ALA A 164 -22.88 26.06 28.93
C ALA A 164 -23.04 25.06 27.75
N ILE A 165 -23.38 25.54 26.55
CA ILE A 165 -23.50 24.72 25.34
C ILE A 165 -22.18 24.69 24.59
N ALA A 166 -21.47 25.81 24.51
CA ALA A 166 -20.15 25.91 23.90
C ALA A 166 -19.13 24.94 24.52
N THR A 167 -19.19 24.74 25.83
CA THR A 167 -18.34 23.77 26.55
C THR A 167 -18.75 22.31 26.32
N ARG A 168 -19.98 22.03 25.87
CA ARG A 168 -20.52 20.67 25.65
C ARG A 168 -20.47 20.23 24.20
N LEU A 169 -20.66 21.15 23.27
CA LEU A 169 -20.45 20.94 21.84
C LEU A 169 -18.97 21.12 21.58
N ASN A 170 -18.17 20.08 21.83
CA ASN A 170 -16.71 20.10 21.64
C ASN A 170 -16.40 20.31 20.15
N ARG A 171 -16.43 21.58 19.68
CA ARG A 171 -16.48 21.99 18.27
C ARG A 171 -15.39 21.31 17.44
N LEU A 172 -14.20 21.25 18.02
CA LEU A 172 -13.05 20.48 17.56
C LEU A 172 -12.35 19.93 18.81
N PRO A 173 -12.20 18.61 18.99
CA PRO A 173 -11.29 18.10 20.01
C PRO A 173 -9.90 18.71 19.81
N GLY A 174 -9.33 19.27 20.88
CA GLY A 174 -7.94 19.70 20.88
C GLY A 174 -7.00 18.50 20.78
N ASP A 175 -5.75 18.75 20.39
CA ASP A 175 -4.75 17.68 20.24
C ASP A 175 -4.50 16.92 21.55
N ASP A 176 -4.65 17.57 22.70
CA ASP A 176 -4.62 16.94 24.04
C ASP A 176 -5.67 15.84 24.18
N TRP A 177 -6.91 16.14 23.79
CA TRP A 177 -7.99 15.15 23.84
C TRP A 177 -7.70 13.99 22.89
N ILE A 178 -7.14 14.26 21.70
CA ILE A 178 -6.81 13.21 20.74
C ILE A 178 -5.73 12.30 21.32
N LEU A 179 -4.68 12.87 21.94
CA LEU A 179 -3.63 12.09 22.60
C LEU A 179 -4.20 11.25 23.75
N ASP A 180 -5.02 11.84 24.62
CA ASP A 180 -5.67 11.15 25.74
C ASP A 180 -6.45 9.93 25.26
N ARG A 181 -7.34 10.12 24.29
CA ARG A 181 -8.18 9.03 23.78
C ARG A 181 -7.38 7.97 23.02
N LYS A 182 -6.31 8.36 22.30
CA LYS A 182 -5.42 7.39 21.66
C LYS A 182 -4.69 6.52 22.69
N LEU A 183 -4.23 7.12 23.80
CA LEU A 183 -3.63 6.38 24.91
C LEU A 183 -4.64 5.46 25.60
N ASP A 184 -5.90 5.91 25.79
CA ASP A 184 -6.96 5.06 26.35
C ASP A 184 -7.25 3.85 25.46
N VAL A 185 -7.33 4.03 24.14
CA VAL A 185 -7.44 2.91 23.19
C VAL A 185 -6.23 1.99 23.32
N ARG A 186 -5.00 2.53 23.34
CA ARG A 186 -3.78 1.74 23.45
C ARG A 186 -3.70 0.95 24.77
N ALA A 187 -4.25 1.48 25.85
CA ALA A 187 -4.35 0.78 27.13
C ALA A 187 -5.43 -0.32 27.13
N ALA A 188 -6.50 -0.13 26.36
CA ALA A 188 -7.63 -1.06 26.27
C ALA A 188 -7.40 -2.22 25.29
N ARG A 189 -6.41 -2.14 24.38
CA ARG A 189 -6.10 -3.20 23.41
C ARG A 189 -4.61 -3.34 23.10
N THR A 190 -4.21 -4.57 22.77
CA THR A 190 -2.91 -4.86 22.16
C THR A 190 -2.90 -4.46 20.69
N MET A 191 -1.81 -3.88 20.20
CA MET A 191 -1.63 -3.58 18.78
C MET A 191 -0.91 -4.73 18.07
N ASP A 192 -1.30 -4.99 16.82
CA ASP A 192 -0.61 -5.92 15.95
C ASP A 192 0.21 -5.15 14.90
N PHE A 193 1.53 -5.07 15.09
CA PHE A 193 2.43 -4.38 14.17
C PHE A 193 2.45 -4.94 12.74
N ARG A 194 1.82 -6.10 12.48
CA ARG A 194 1.61 -6.60 11.11
C ARG A 194 0.51 -5.83 10.39
N VAL A 195 -0.48 -5.32 11.10
CA VAL A 195 -1.65 -4.64 10.54
C VAL A 195 -1.30 -3.16 10.34
N GLU A 196 -1.44 -2.66 9.13
CA GLU A 196 -1.09 -1.28 8.77
C GLU A 196 -1.83 -0.26 9.65
N ARG A 197 -3.14 -0.46 9.83
CA ARG A 197 -3.97 0.47 10.62
C ARG A 197 -3.49 0.62 12.06
N ASP A 198 -2.97 -0.44 12.68
CA ASP A 198 -2.44 -0.40 14.04
C ASP A 198 -1.09 0.37 14.09
N VAL A 199 -0.23 0.17 13.07
CA VAL A 199 1.03 0.92 12.93
C VAL A 199 0.77 2.40 12.64
N ASP A 200 -0.20 2.72 11.78
CA ASP A 200 -0.62 4.08 11.47
C ASP A 200 -1.23 4.74 12.71
N PHE A 201 -1.99 3.99 13.51
CA PHE A 201 -2.55 4.49 14.76
C PHE A 201 -1.46 4.92 15.74
N ASP A 202 -0.46 4.07 15.97
CA ASP A 202 0.70 4.39 16.82
C ASP A 202 1.51 5.57 16.21
N THR A 203 1.65 5.63 14.89
CA THR A 203 2.34 6.74 14.19
C THR A 203 1.66 8.08 14.47
N GLU A 204 0.33 8.11 14.40
CA GLU A 204 -0.49 9.29 14.68
C GLU A 204 -0.61 9.60 16.18
N LEU A 205 -0.47 8.59 17.06
CA LEU A 205 -0.34 8.80 18.51
C LEU A 205 0.94 9.56 18.83
N LEU A 206 2.08 9.10 18.31
CA LEU A 206 3.36 9.80 18.49
C LEU A 206 3.31 11.21 17.88
N ARG A 207 2.65 11.36 16.72
CA ARG A 207 2.41 12.67 16.11
C ARG A 207 1.62 13.62 17.03
N ALA A 208 0.55 13.13 17.66
CA ALA A 208 -0.24 13.92 18.61
C ALA A 208 0.59 14.34 19.83
N ALA A 209 1.42 13.45 20.36
CA ALA A 209 2.33 13.77 21.47
C ALA A 209 3.35 14.87 21.11
N LEU A 210 3.89 14.84 19.88
CA LEU A 210 4.77 15.90 19.37
C LEU A 210 4.04 17.25 19.24
N ILE A 211 2.77 17.25 18.82
CA ILE A 211 1.96 18.48 18.71
C ILE A 211 1.69 19.09 20.08
N VAL A 212 1.24 18.27 21.04
CA VAL A 212 0.91 18.67 22.41
C VAL A 212 2.16 19.01 23.23
N ARG A 213 3.33 18.54 22.82
CA ARG A 213 4.60 18.66 23.54
C ARG A 213 4.64 17.90 24.87
N ASP A 214 3.88 16.81 24.97
CA ASP A 214 3.87 15.90 26.12
C ASP A 214 4.44 14.54 25.72
N LEU A 215 5.77 14.51 25.59
CA LEU A 215 6.50 13.38 25.04
C LEU A 215 6.63 12.21 26.03
N GLU A 216 6.67 12.50 27.32
CA GLU A 216 6.82 11.50 28.38
C GLU A 216 5.65 10.50 28.38
N ARG A 217 4.44 10.97 28.05
CA ARG A 217 3.26 10.11 27.92
C ARG A 217 3.33 9.14 26.75
N ALA A 218 4.08 9.47 25.71
CA ALA A 218 4.26 8.61 24.54
C ALA A 218 5.51 7.71 24.64
N LEU A 219 6.39 7.96 25.62
CA LEU A 219 7.63 7.20 25.79
C LEU A 219 7.41 5.69 25.96
N PRO A 220 6.42 5.19 26.74
CA PRO A 220 6.18 3.76 26.86
C PRO A 220 5.87 3.07 25.52
N VAL A 221 5.18 3.78 24.62
CA VAL A 221 4.87 3.30 23.27
C VAL A 221 6.15 3.18 22.44
N VAL A 222 7.04 4.17 22.54
CA VAL A 222 8.35 4.13 21.88
C VAL A 222 9.22 3.00 22.42
N GLU A 223 9.19 2.74 23.73
CA GLU A 223 9.97 1.64 24.33
C GLU A 223 9.50 0.26 23.86
N GLU A 224 8.18 0.07 23.73
CA GLU A 224 7.61 -1.12 23.09
C GLU A 224 8.10 -1.26 21.64
N HIS A 225 8.12 -0.15 20.89
CA HIS A 225 8.60 -0.15 19.51
C HIS A 225 10.09 -0.49 19.39
N LEU A 226 10.92 0.01 20.31
CA LEU A 226 12.35 -0.31 20.36
C LEU A 226 12.58 -1.78 20.71
N ALA A 227 11.72 -2.40 21.53
CA ALA A 227 11.79 -3.84 21.81
C ALA A 227 11.45 -4.69 20.58
N GLU A 228 10.52 -4.23 19.74
CA GLU A 228 10.11 -4.88 18.47
C GLU A 228 10.81 -4.27 17.23
N ARG A 229 11.96 -3.60 17.43
CA ARG A 229 12.62 -2.76 16.41
C ARG A 229 12.84 -3.47 15.08
N ASP A 230 13.39 -4.67 15.10
CA ASP A 230 13.62 -5.43 13.87
C ASP A 230 12.33 -5.75 13.10
N ARG A 231 11.20 -5.89 13.80
CA ARG A 231 9.89 -6.14 13.20
C ARG A 231 9.29 -4.84 12.65
N ILE A 232 9.41 -3.74 13.38
CA ILE A 232 8.89 -2.42 12.96
C ILE A 232 9.70 -1.86 11.80
N LEU A 233 11.02 -2.00 11.79
CA LEU A 233 11.84 -1.63 10.64
C LEU A 233 11.58 -2.52 9.41
N ARG A 234 10.81 -3.60 9.54
CA ARG A 234 10.31 -4.42 8.42
C ARG A 234 8.91 -4.02 7.95
N LEU A 235 8.20 -3.14 8.65
CA LEU A 235 6.77 -2.92 8.47
C LEU A 235 6.45 -1.41 8.44
N ASN A 236 5.84 -0.97 7.35
CA ASN A 236 5.46 0.43 7.06
C ASN A 236 6.68 1.33 6.74
N GLY A 237 6.48 2.35 5.90
CA GLY A 237 7.50 3.23 5.32
C GLY A 237 8.22 4.15 6.32
N PHE A 238 8.59 3.64 7.49
CA PHE A 238 9.43 4.19 8.55
C PHE A 238 8.95 5.49 9.21
N HIS A 239 7.69 5.89 9.01
CA HIS A 239 7.12 7.06 9.70
C HIS A 239 7.05 6.88 11.21
N LEU A 240 6.67 5.68 11.67
CA LEU A 240 6.64 5.33 13.09
C LEU A 240 8.03 5.48 13.73
N GLY A 241 9.05 4.92 13.09
CA GLY A 241 10.44 5.04 13.54
C GLY A 241 10.91 6.49 13.58
N PHE A 242 10.57 7.29 12.57
CA PHE A 242 10.96 8.70 12.54
C PHE A 242 10.31 9.51 13.67
N HIS A 243 9.01 9.30 13.97
CA HIS A 243 8.38 9.97 15.12
C HIS A 243 8.94 9.46 16.46
N SER A 244 9.23 8.16 16.57
CA SER A 244 9.89 7.58 17.75
C SER A 244 11.26 8.23 18.01
N MET A 245 12.06 8.45 16.96
CA MET A 245 13.32 9.18 17.05
C MET A 245 13.14 10.60 17.60
N LEU A 246 12.13 11.34 17.13
CA LEU A 246 11.86 12.70 17.60
C LEU A 246 11.42 12.72 19.07
N VAL A 247 10.59 11.77 19.50
CA VAL A 247 10.20 11.62 20.90
C VAL A 247 11.43 11.36 21.78
N LEU A 248 12.30 10.41 21.40
CA LEU A 248 13.56 10.13 22.12
C LEU A 248 14.45 11.37 22.23
N ALA A 249 14.61 12.13 21.13
CA ALA A 249 15.38 13.37 21.13
C ALA A 249 14.77 14.41 22.07
N GLY A 250 13.45 14.57 22.06
CA GLY A 250 12.75 15.55 22.88
C GLY A 250 12.76 15.25 24.38
N VAL A 251 12.84 13.98 24.79
CA VAL A 251 13.06 13.58 26.20
C VAL A 251 14.56 13.51 26.58
N GLY A 252 15.46 13.89 25.67
CA GLY A 252 16.90 13.95 25.92
C GLY A 252 17.67 12.64 25.76
N ARG A 253 17.04 11.58 25.23
CA ARG A 253 17.67 10.28 24.91
C ARG A 253 18.38 10.31 23.54
N ASN A 254 19.27 11.29 23.37
CA ASN A 254 19.86 11.63 22.07
C ASN A 254 20.67 10.50 21.42
N ALA A 255 21.38 9.68 22.21
CA ALA A 255 22.16 8.56 21.68
C ALA A 255 21.26 7.49 21.04
N GLU A 256 20.14 7.16 21.69
CA GLU A 256 19.16 6.19 21.16
C GLU A 256 18.42 6.75 19.95
N ALA A 257 18.09 8.05 19.97
CA ALA A 257 17.54 8.74 18.80
C ALA A 257 18.52 8.66 17.61
N MET A 258 19.82 8.89 17.84
CA MET A 258 20.84 8.82 16.80
C MET A 258 20.97 7.41 16.19
N GLU A 259 20.99 6.37 17.03
CA GLU A 259 21.02 4.98 16.56
C GLU A 259 19.77 4.61 15.76
N LEU A 260 18.60 5.08 16.20
CA LEU A 260 17.36 4.87 15.47
C LEU A 260 17.36 5.60 14.12
N ALA A 261 17.89 6.83 14.06
CA ALA A 261 18.02 7.59 12.81
C ALA A 261 18.88 6.85 11.76
N ARG A 262 20.05 6.34 12.18
CA ARG A 262 20.96 5.54 11.36
C ARG A 262 20.27 4.31 10.80
N GLU A 263 19.57 3.56 11.65
CA GLU A 263 18.90 2.35 11.20
C GLU A 263 17.74 2.62 10.25
N ILE A 264 16.94 3.65 10.49
CA ILE A 264 15.85 4.01 9.58
C ILE A 264 16.38 4.34 8.17
N VAL A 265 17.47 5.10 8.07
CA VAL A 265 18.10 5.40 6.78
C VAL A 265 18.69 4.14 6.15
N ARG A 266 19.44 3.35 6.93
CA ARG A 266 20.02 2.08 6.50
C ARG A 266 18.97 1.13 5.94
N HIS A 267 17.79 1.07 6.56
CA HIS A 267 16.69 0.21 6.15
C HIS A 267 15.81 0.78 5.02
N GLY A 268 16.18 1.91 4.42
CA GLY A 268 15.60 2.36 3.15
C GLY A 268 14.48 3.40 3.26
N TYR A 269 14.44 4.21 4.32
CA TYR A 269 13.42 5.24 4.45
C TYR A 269 13.44 6.26 3.29
N GLY A 270 12.35 6.26 2.51
CA GLY A 270 12.23 7.03 1.27
C GLY A 270 12.10 8.55 1.44
N LEU A 271 12.01 9.07 2.67
CA LEU A 271 11.94 10.51 2.99
C LEU A 271 13.17 10.98 3.77
N SER A 272 14.37 10.55 3.37
CA SER A 272 15.64 10.91 4.03
C SER A 272 15.87 12.43 4.16
N TRP A 273 15.27 13.24 3.28
CA TRP A 273 15.30 14.70 3.40
C TRP A 273 14.73 15.21 4.74
N ARG A 274 13.84 14.45 5.41
CA ARG A 274 13.26 14.83 6.72
C ARG A 274 14.30 14.90 7.84
N PHE A 275 15.43 14.22 7.72
CA PHE A 275 16.52 14.30 8.70
C PHE A 275 17.34 15.60 8.57
N ARG A 276 17.22 16.33 7.45
CA ARG A 276 17.88 17.62 7.27
C ARG A 276 16.98 18.72 7.79
N LEU A 277 17.39 19.38 8.88
CA LEU A 277 16.62 20.46 9.50
C LEU A 277 16.25 21.57 8.50
N GLU A 278 17.19 21.97 7.63
CA GLU A 278 16.95 22.97 6.59
C GLU A 278 15.82 22.57 5.63
N SER A 279 15.81 21.32 5.16
CA SER A 279 14.77 20.81 4.24
C SER A 279 13.45 20.56 4.98
N ALA A 280 13.51 20.13 6.23
CA ALA A 280 12.33 19.95 7.06
C ALA A 280 11.62 21.29 7.31
N LEU A 281 12.37 22.38 7.57
CA LEU A 281 11.82 23.72 7.76
C LEU A 281 11.07 24.29 6.53
N GLU A 282 11.40 23.84 5.32
CA GLU A 282 10.70 24.27 4.09
C GLU A 282 9.27 23.71 3.97
N MET A 283 8.92 22.69 4.77
CA MET A 283 7.64 21.99 4.69
C MET A 283 6.66 22.50 5.75
N PRO A 284 5.52 23.13 5.41
CA PRO A 284 4.59 23.69 6.40
C PRO A 284 4.06 22.67 7.40
N TRP A 285 3.84 21.42 6.96
CA TRP A 285 3.28 20.37 7.81
C TRP A 285 4.26 19.86 8.87
N THR A 286 5.59 19.94 8.65
CA THR A 286 6.59 19.54 9.68
C THR A 286 6.63 20.57 10.80
N GLN A 287 6.41 21.86 10.48
CA GLN A 287 6.30 22.96 11.44
C GLN A 287 5.05 22.82 12.29
N ALA A 288 3.90 22.51 11.67
CA ALA A 288 2.64 22.29 12.37
C ALA A 288 2.67 21.13 13.38
N VAL A 289 3.61 20.19 13.22
CA VAL A 289 3.80 19.03 14.11
C VAL A 289 5.00 19.23 15.04
N HIS A 290 5.62 20.42 15.05
CA HIS A 290 6.82 20.74 15.83
C HIS A 290 8.02 19.79 15.58
N GLN A 291 8.04 19.04 14.47
CA GLN A 291 9.10 18.06 14.18
C GLN A 291 10.47 18.72 14.11
N ASN A 292 10.52 19.95 13.58
CA ASN A 292 11.75 20.72 13.42
C ASN A 292 12.38 21.08 14.77
N GLU A 293 11.56 21.30 15.81
CA GLU A 293 12.05 21.66 17.16
C GLU A 293 12.81 20.49 17.79
N TYR A 294 12.24 19.28 17.70
CA TYR A 294 12.86 18.07 18.23
C TYR A 294 14.04 17.60 17.37
N LEU A 295 13.95 17.76 16.05
CA LEU A 295 15.06 17.50 15.15
C LEU A 295 16.25 18.45 15.40
N ALA A 296 15.98 19.71 15.78
CA ALA A 296 17.02 20.69 16.09
C ALA A 296 17.89 20.27 17.28
N VAL A 297 17.34 19.50 18.24
CA VAL A 297 18.11 18.92 19.35
C VAL A 297 19.23 18.02 18.84
N LEU A 298 18.91 17.12 17.91
CA LEU A 298 19.92 16.24 17.29
C LEU A 298 20.85 17.04 16.38
N ALA A 299 20.31 17.96 15.58
CA ALA A 299 21.07 18.78 14.65
C ALA A 299 22.12 19.67 15.32
N ALA A 300 21.96 20.00 16.61
CA ALA A 300 22.95 20.73 17.39
C ALA A 300 24.20 19.90 17.75
N THR A 301 24.15 18.57 17.57
CA THR A 301 25.27 17.68 17.90
C THR A 301 26.24 17.50 16.71
N PRO A 302 27.56 17.51 16.94
CA PRO A 302 28.54 17.25 15.87
C PRO A 302 28.40 15.87 15.23
N GLU A 303 28.03 14.87 16.03
CA GLU A 303 27.83 13.49 15.57
C GLU A 303 26.70 13.38 14.53
N TYR A 304 25.57 14.04 14.79
CA TYR A 304 24.44 14.07 13.86
C TYR A 304 24.81 14.77 12.55
N GLN A 305 25.50 15.90 12.62
CA GLN A 305 25.93 16.63 11.41
C GLN A 305 26.92 15.80 10.57
N ALA A 306 27.88 15.14 11.22
CA ALA A 306 28.81 14.24 10.53
C ALA A 306 28.08 13.11 9.79
N TRP A 307 27.07 12.51 10.42
CA TRP A 307 26.24 11.48 9.78
C TRP A 307 25.38 12.04 8.63
N ILE A 308 24.75 13.22 8.80
CA ILE A 308 23.99 13.86 7.72
C ILE A 308 24.84 14.05 6.48
N ASP A 309 26.06 14.57 6.65
CA ASP A 309 26.98 14.80 5.55
C ASP A 309 27.50 13.50 4.94
N ALA A 310 27.71 12.46 5.77
CA ALA A 310 28.22 11.17 5.33
C ALA A 310 27.18 10.30 4.60
N GLU A 311 25.91 10.31 5.01
CA GLU A 311 24.94 9.27 4.58
C GLU A 311 23.60 9.82 4.06
N VAL A 312 23.22 11.05 4.41
CA VAL A 312 21.84 11.54 4.14
C VAL A 312 21.79 12.62 3.06
N ARG A 313 22.74 13.56 3.07
CA ARG A 313 22.70 14.74 2.19
C ARG A 313 22.75 14.32 0.72
N HIS A 314 21.70 14.63 -0.02
CA HIS A 314 21.60 14.33 -1.45
C HIS A 314 22.79 14.90 -2.22
N ILE A 315 23.42 14.05 -3.04
CA ILE A 315 24.47 14.42 -3.97
C ILE A 315 23.84 14.41 -5.37
N PRO A 316 23.78 15.57 -6.05
CA PRO A 316 23.25 15.63 -7.40
C PRO A 316 24.02 14.70 -8.35
N PRO A 317 23.34 14.08 -9.33
CA PRO A 317 24.01 13.28 -10.35
C PRO A 317 25.07 14.09 -11.10
N SER A 318 26.22 13.49 -11.35
CA SER A 318 27.30 14.06 -12.15
C SER A 318 27.29 13.49 -13.57
N LYS A 319 27.79 14.27 -14.54
CA LYS A 319 28.05 13.75 -15.90
C LYS A 319 29.14 12.69 -15.92
N ASP A 320 29.98 12.66 -14.89
CA ASP A 320 31.07 11.70 -14.71
C ASP A 320 30.62 10.43 -13.97
N ASP A 321 29.34 10.34 -13.56
CA ASP A 321 28.83 9.14 -12.91
C ASP A 321 28.93 7.94 -13.89
N PRO A 322 29.36 6.76 -13.41
CA PRO A 322 29.57 5.61 -14.27
C PRO A 322 28.26 5.15 -14.92
N VAL A 323 28.34 4.79 -16.21
CA VAL A 323 27.21 4.21 -16.93
C VAL A 323 27.03 2.75 -16.48
N VAL A 324 25.85 2.43 -15.96
CA VAL A 324 25.47 1.06 -15.61
C VAL A 324 24.31 0.64 -16.49
N LEU A 325 24.52 -0.40 -17.31
CA LEU A 325 23.50 -0.94 -18.20
C LEU A 325 22.72 -2.05 -17.49
N CYS A 326 21.42 -2.11 -17.75
CA CYS A 326 20.56 -3.21 -17.31
C CYS A 326 19.89 -3.96 -18.46
N HIS A 327 20.04 -3.47 -19.68
CA HIS A 327 19.59 -4.15 -20.89
C HIS A 327 20.42 -3.69 -22.09
N VAL A 328 20.74 -4.65 -22.97
CA VAL A 328 21.45 -4.46 -24.22
C VAL A 328 20.87 -5.42 -25.25
N GLU A 329 20.36 -4.90 -26.36
CA GLU A 329 19.82 -5.70 -27.46
C GLU A 329 20.30 -5.13 -28.80
N GLU A 330 20.95 -5.96 -29.61
CA GLU A 330 21.32 -5.58 -30.98
C GLU A 330 20.17 -5.78 -31.95
N GLY A 331 20.08 -4.90 -32.96
CA GLY A 331 19.12 -5.08 -34.03
C GLY A 331 19.22 -4.01 -35.09
N THR A 332 18.13 -3.78 -35.81
CA THR A 332 18.02 -2.73 -36.83
C THR A 332 16.94 -1.72 -36.47
N TRP A 333 17.11 -0.48 -36.95
CA TRP A 333 16.12 0.57 -36.78
C TRP A 333 14.94 0.35 -37.72
N GLY A 334 13.87 -0.26 -37.21
CA GLY A 334 12.63 -0.50 -37.96
C GLY A 334 11.69 0.70 -38.09
N GLY A 335 12.06 1.88 -37.57
CA GLY A 335 11.22 3.07 -37.64
C GLY A 335 11.20 3.69 -39.04
N LYS A 336 10.04 4.22 -39.45
CA LYS A 336 9.86 4.83 -40.79
C LYS A 336 10.63 6.16 -40.99
N LYS A 337 11.10 6.77 -39.90
CA LYS A 337 11.81 8.07 -39.90
C LYS A 337 13.16 7.88 -39.23
N ARG A 338 14.18 8.63 -39.65
CA ARG A 338 15.46 8.71 -38.95
C ARG A 338 15.30 9.03 -37.46
N ARG A 339 16.19 8.50 -36.63
CA ARG A 339 16.22 8.70 -35.17
C ARG A 339 17.57 9.27 -34.77
N LYS A 340 17.63 10.17 -33.79
CA LYS A 340 18.93 10.58 -33.22
C LYS A 340 19.43 9.50 -32.28
N CYS A 341 20.70 9.11 -32.42
CA CYS A 341 21.43 8.35 -31.43
C CYS A 341 21.33 9.05 -30.07
N ALA A 342 20.93 8.32 -29.02
CA ALA A 342 20.77 8.87 -27.68
C ALA A 342 22.09 9.42 -27.12
N TRP A 343 23.22 8.84 -27.55
CA TRP A 343 24.56 9.14 -27.07
C TRP A 343 25.30 10.19 -27.95
N THR A 344 25.64 9.84 -29.20
CA THR A 344 26.43 10.71 -30.10
C THR A 344 25.61 11.83 -30.73
N ARG A 345 24.27 11.77 -30.65
CA ARG A 345 23.32 12.69 -31.31
C ARG A 345 23.34 12.67 -32.85
N GLU A 346 24.12 11.78 -33.45
CA GLU A 346 24.14 11.51 -34.88
C GLU A 346 22.81 10.90 -35.35
N TRP A 347 22.49 11.06 -36.63
CA TRP A 347 21.28 10.49 -37.22
C TRP A 347 21.49 9.02 -37.58
N ILE A 348 20.52 8.20 -37.23
CA ILE A 348 20.40 6.78 -37.60
C ILE A 348 19.27 6.69 -38.63
N GLU A 349 19.57 6.18 -39.82
CA GLU A 349 18.62 6.02 -40.91
C GLU A 349 17.79 4.73 -40.76
N PRO A 350 16.56 4.68 -41.32
CA PRO A 350 15.77 3.44 -41.35
C PRO A 350 16.54 2.26 -41.94
N GLY A 351 16.53 1.12 -41.25
CA GLY A 351 17.25 -0.09 -41.64
C GLY A 351 18.70 -0.19 -41.16
N GLU A 352 19.29 0.89 -40.61
CA GLU A 352 20.63 0.83 -40.04
C GLU A 352 20.69 0.01 -38.75
N ALA A 353 21.88 -0.54 -38.46
CA ALA A 353 22.14 -1.27 -37.23
C ALA A 353 22.05 -0.33 -36.02
N VAL A 354 21.46 -0.82 -34.94
CA VAL A 354 21.30 -0.10 -33.67
C VAL A 354 21.54 -1.04 -32.49
N VAL A 355 21.90 -0.45 -31.37
CA VAL A 355 21.84 -1.11 -30.07
C VAL A 355 20.79 -0.42 -29.22
N ARG A 356 19.89 -1.22 -28.67
CA ARG A 356 18.84 -0.85 -27.74
C ARG A 356 19.38 -1.02 -26.33
N ILE A 357 19.41 0.03 -25.54
CA ILE A 357 19.94 -0.03 -24.17
C ILE A 357 18.97 0.52 -23.13
N ARG A 358 19.15 0.07 -21.89
CA ARG A 358 18.59 0.72 -20.70
C ARG A 358 19.69 0.91 -19.66
N ARG A 359 19.66 2.07 -19.00
CA ARG A 359 20.52 2.39 -17.87
C ARG A 359 19.80 2.04 -16.56
N LEU A 360 20.52 1.48 -15.59
CA LEU A 360 19.92 0.97 -14.36
C LEU A 360 19.36 2.08 -13.45
N PHE A 361 20.00 3.26 -13.41
CA PHE A 361 19.70 4.34 -12.47
C PHE A 361 19.27 5.66 -13.13
N ASP A 362 18.65 5.60 -14.31
CA ASP A 362 18.08 6.80 -14.94
C ASP A 362 16.79 7.23 -14.21
N PRO A 363 16.47 8.53 -14.09
CA PRO A 363 15.25 8.99 -13.42
C PRO A 363 14.02 8.27 -13.98
N ALA A 364 13.17 7.77 -13.08
CA ALA A 364 12.06 6.84 -13.30
C ALA A 364 10.88 7.35 -14.17
N SER A 365 11.17 8.05 -15.28
CA SER A 365 10.21 8.44 -16.31
C SER A 365 10.67 8.10 -17.74
N SER A 366 11.89 7.62 -17.96
CA SER A 366 12.37 7.14 -19.27
C SER A 366 12.14 5.62 -19.43
N ASN A 367 10.88 5.18 -19.31
CA ASN A 367 10.45 3.81 -19.66
C ASN A 367 10.87 3.34 -21.07
N ASP A 368 11.41 4.25 -21.87
CA ASP A 368 11.85 4.04 -23.23
C ASP A 368 13.27 3.46 -23.30
N VAL A 369 13.38 2.42 -24.11
CA VAL A 369 14.67 1.91 -24.60
C VAL A 369 15.39 3.04 -25.33
N GLU A 370 16.63 3.31 -24.94
CA GLU A 370 17.51 4.24 -25.67
C GLU A 370 18.04 3.56 -26.93
N ILE A 371 18.00 4.29 -28.05
CA ILE A 371 18.54 3.82 -29.32
C ILE A 371 19.91 4.46 -29.52
N VAL A 372 20.95 3.65 -29.60
CA VAL A 372 22.32 4.10 -29.87
C VAL A 372 22.89 3.45 -31.13
N ALA A 373 23.74 4.19 -31.84
CA ALA A 373 24.48 3.66 -32.97
C ALA A 373 25.59 2.72 -32.48
N PRO A 374 25.92 1.62 -33.20
CA PRO A 374 27.01 0.72 -32.79
C PRO A 374 28.37 1.42 -32.62
N SER A 375 28.63 2.48 -33.39
CA SER A 375 29.83 3.33 -33.26
C SER A 375 29.95 3.98 -31.88
N ALA A 376 28.84 4.30 -31.22
CA ALA A 376 28.82 4.85 -29.87
C ALA A 376 29.29 3.85 -28.80
N MET A 377 29.30 2.56 -29.13
CA MET A 377 29.76 1.47 -28.28
C MET A 377 31.14 0.94 -28.67
N ALA A 378 31.82 1.58 -29.62
CA ALA A 378 33.13 1.14 -30.07
C ALA A 378 34.24 1.47 -29.04
N SER A 379 34.08 2.55 -28.26
CA SER A 379 35.04 2.97 -27.24
C SER A 379 34.39 3.87 -26.18
N GLY A 380 35.11 4.12 -25.08
CA GLY A 380 34.66 5.00 -23.99
C GLY A 380 33.74 4.33 -22.96
N PRO A 381 33.06 5.12 -22.11
CA PRO A 381 32.30 4.61 -20.97
C PRO A 381 31.17 3.63 -21.34
N LEU A 382 30.51 3.86 -22.47
CA LEU A 382 29.42 3.00 -22.92
C LEU A 382 29.92 1.63 -23.42
N ALA A 383 31.10 1.58 -24.04
CA ALA A 383 31.75 0.34 -24.45
C ALA A 383 32.21 -0.49 -23.24
N GLU A 384 32.78 0.17 -22.23
CA GLU A 384 33.15 -0.47 -20.96
C GLU A 384 31.92 -1.05 -20.25
N ALA A 385 30.84 -0.27 -20.13
CA ALA A 385 29.61 -0.69 -19.48
C ALA A 385 28.97 -1.88 -20.19
N ARG A 386 28.97 -1.90 -21.54
CA ARG A 386 28.53 -3.05 -22.33
C ARG A 386 29.38 -4.29 -22.05
N ALA A 387 30.70 -4.15 -22.08
CA ALA A 387 31.61 -5.26 -21.83
C ALA A 387 31.44 -5.85 -20.41
N GLN A 388 31.20 -5.01 -19.40
CA GLN A 388 30.89 -5.45 -18.04
C GLN A 388 29.55 -6.19 -17.96
N PHE A 389 28.52 -5.66 -18.63
CA PHE A 389 27.18 -6.24 -18.66
C PHE A 389 27.16 -7.62 -19.34
N GLU A 390 27.75 -7.73 -20.54
CA GLU A 390 27.77 -8.99 -21.32
C GLU A 390 28.63 -10.08 -20.67
N ARG A 391 29.63 -9.70 -19.86
CA ARG A 391 30.53 -10.64 -19.18
C ARG A 391 30.08 -11.01 -17.76
N TYR A 392 28.94 -10.50 -17.29
CA TYR A 392 28.48 -10.66 -15.91
C TYR A 392 29.54 -10.19 -14.90
N ARG A 393 30.12 -9.00 -15.12
CA ARG A 393 31.18 -8.43 -14.27
C ARG A 393 30.94 -6.96 -13.96
N ILE A 394 29.69 -6.57 -13.74
CA ILE A 394 29.40 -5.22 -13.26
C ILE A 394 29.89 -5.11 -11.81
N PRO A 395 30.76 -4.14 -11.48
CA PRO A 395 31.24 -3.94 -10.12
C PRO A 395 30.11 -3.73 -9.09
N ILE A 396 30.31 -4.22 -7.85
CA ILE A 396 29.31 -4.14 -6.77
C ILE A 396 28.98 -2.70 -6.40
N ASP A 397 29.98 -1.82 -6.28
CA ASP A 397 29.82 -0.39 -6.01
C ASP A 397 29.00 0.33 -7.09
N ARG A 398 29.04 -0.17 -8.33
CA ARG A 398 28.20 0.33 -9.42
C ARG A 398 26.77 -0.20 -9.34
N LEU A 399 26.56 -1.43 -8.89
CA LEU A 399 25.22 -2.04 -8.75
C LEU A 399 24.49 -1.60 -7.48
N PHE A 400 25.22 -1.17 -6.46
CA PHE A 400 24.70 -0.66 -5.20
C PHE A 400 25.32 0.72 -4.97
N PRO A 401 24.92 1.74 -5.74
CA PRO A 401 25.52 3.07 -5.64
C PRO A 401 25.14 3.75 -4.33
N ASP A 402 25.94 4.75 -3.96
CA ASP A 402 25.67 5.63 -2.83
C ASP A 402 24.20 6.12 -2.83
N PRO A 403 23.43 5.84 -1.76
CA PRO A 403 22.01 6.20 -1.69
C PRO A 403 21.78 7.72 -1.74
N ARG A 404 22.81 8.52 -1.46
CA ARG A 404 22.75 9.98 -1.62
C ARG A 404 22.67 10.40 -3.09
N ARG A 405 23.18 9.61 -4.03
CA ARG A 405 23.23 9.92 -5.47
C ARG A 405 22.03 9.42 -6.23
N VAL A 406 21.54 8.24 -5.86
CA VAL A 406 20.49 7.54 -6.59
C VAL A 406 19.33 7.23 -5.67
N ARG A 407 18.13 7.60 -6.11
CA ARG A 407 16.89 7.21 -5.44
C ARG A 407 16.56 5.74 -5.75
N SER A 408 17.29 4.80 -5.16
CA SER A 408 16.92 3.38 -5.12
C SER A 408 15.94 3.20 -3.95
N HIS A 409 14.72 2.76 -4.24
CA HIS A 409 13.78 2.36 -3.20
C HIS A 409 13.73 0.84 -3.18
N TRP A 410 14.15 0.27 -2.06
CA TRP A 410 13.94 -1.13 -1.73
C TRP A 410 12.80 -1.15 -0.72
N GLY A 411 11.68 -1.81 -1.02
CA GLY A 411 10.59 -2.02 -0.07
C GLY A 411 10.94 -3.07 1.00
N HIS A 412 11.72 -4.08 0.65
CA HIS A 412 12.16 -5.09 1.61
C HIS A 412 13.33 -4.57 2.46
N SER A 413 13.06 -4.20 3.71
CA SER A 413 14.01 -3.49 4.56
C SER A 413 15.34 -4.22 4.81
N GLY A 414 15.33 -5.55 4.87
CA GLY A 414 16.57 -6.34 5.00
C GLY A 414 17.46 -6.25 3.76
N ILE A 415 16.86 -6.10 2.57
CA ILE A 415 17.57 -5.91 1.30
C ILE A 415 18.03 -4.46 1.20
N ALA A 416 17.22 -3.50 1.64
CA ALA A 416 17.62 -2.10 1.76
C ALA A 416 18.87 -1.94 2.62
N ALA A 417 18.92 -2.58 3.80
CA ALA A 417 20.07 -2.56 4.69
C ALA A 417 21.31 -3.19 4.06
N LEU A 418 21.17 -4.34 3.38
CA LEU A 418 22.28 -4.93 2.63
C LEU A 418 22.78 -3.98 1.53
N ALA A 419 21.88 -3.38 0.77
CA ALA A 419 22.23 -2.45 -0.30
C ALA A 419 22.92 -1.19 0.24
N HIS A 420 22.49 -0.68 1.39
CA HIS A 420 23.15 0.42 2.10
C HIS A 420 24.56 0.02 2.52
N ASP A 421 24.74 -1.13 3.18
CA ASP A 421 26.04 -1.63 3.60
C ASP A 421 27.01 -1.75 2.41
N LEU A 422 26.56 -2.34 1.30
CA LEU A 422 27.35 -2.51 0.07
C LEU A 422 27.68 -1.18 -0.63
N ALA A 423 26.86 -0.15 -0.47
CA ALA A 423 27.12 1.16 -1.06
C ALA A 423 28.28 1.89 -0.39
N PHE A 424 28.51 1.65 0.91
CA PHE A 424 29.60 2.25 1.67
C PHE A 424 30.81 1.32 1.81
N ASP A 425 30.60 0.00 1.83
CA ASP A 425 31.65 -1.01 1.83
C ASP A 425 31.33 -2.16 0.86
N PRO A 426 31.64 -2.01 -0.44
CA PRO A 426 31.40 -3.05 -1.44
C PRO A 426 32.12 -4.37 -1.15
N ALA A 427 33.22 -4.33 -0.38
CA ALA A 427 33.99 -5.52 0.00
C ALA A 427 33.31 -6.34 1.11
N SER A 428 32.31 -5.77 1.79
CA SER A 428 31.52 -6.44 2.84
C SER A 428 30.49 -7.44 2.31
N LEU A 429 30.46 -7.74 1.02
CA LEU A 429 29.48 -8.64 0.41
C LEU A 429 29.50 -10.03 1.07
N ASP A 430 28.42 -10.30 1.82
CA ASP A 430 28.09 -11.62 2.35
C ASP A 430 26.99 -12.26 1.48
N LEU A 431 27.40 -13.20 0.61
CA LEU A 431 26.48 -13.94 -0.24
C LEU A 431 25.52 -14.85 0.55
N ASP A 432 25.92 -15.37 1.70
CA ASP A 432 25.04 -16.21 2.51
C ASP A 432 23.92 -15.38 3.12
N ARG A 433 24.23 -14.15 3.56
CA ARG A 433 23.23 -13.17 3.99
C ARG A 433 22.29 -12.80 2.85
N ALA A 434 22.82 -12.51 1.65
CA ALA A 434 21.99 -12.19 0.49
C ALA A 434 21.04 -13.34 0.11
N VAL A 435 21.54 -14.58 0.07
CA VAL A 435 20.74 -15.78 -0.23
C VAL A 435 19.68 -16.01 0.83
N ARG A 436 20.00 -15.88 2.12
CA ARG A 436 19.01 -15.97 3.22
C ARG A 436 17.93 -14.88 3.12
N LEU A 437 18.29 -13.65 2.74
CA LEU A 437 17.30 -12.59 2.53
C LEU A 437 16.35 -12.93 1.37
N MET A 438 16.88 -13.37 0.23
CA MET A 438 16.05 -13.74 -0.92
C MET A 438 15.14 -14.94 -0.61
N ALA A 439 15.69 -15.98 0.01
CA ALA A 439 14.93 -17.19 0.33
C ALA A 439 13.95 -17.00 1.50
N GLY A 440 14.29 -16.13 2.45
CA GLY A 440 13.46 -15.79 3.61
C GLY A 440 12.40 -14.73 3.34
N ALA A 441 12.48 -14.01 2.21
CA ALA A 441 11.47 -13.01 1.85
C ALA A 441 10.09 -13.68 1.68
N ASP A 442 9.13 -13.17 2.43
CA ASP A 442 7.73 -13.61 2.44
C ASP A 442 6.83 -12.42 2.81
N PRO A 443 6.75 -11.40 1.92
CA PRO A 443 5.96 -10.20 2.19
C PRO A 443 4.47 -10.56 2.42
N PRO A 444 3.75 -9.79 3.27
CA PRO A 444 2.32 -10.00 3.51
C PRO A 444 1.52 -9.82 2.22
N ALA A 445 0.50 -10.66 2.02
CA ALA A 445 -0.30 -10.72 0.79
C ALA A 445 -0.69 -9.33 0.25
N PRO A 446 -0.59 -9.08 -1.08
CA PRO A 446 -0.82 -7.76 -1.62
C PRO A 446 -2.29 -7.39 -1.40
N ARG A 447 -2.56 -6.15 -1.00
CA ARG A 447 -3.94 -5.71 -0.74
C ARG A 447 -4.83 -5.83 -1.98
N PHE A 448 -6.04 -6.32 -1.76
CA PHE A 448 -7.09 -6.39 -2.78
C PHE A 448 -8.47 -6.45 -2.14
N LEU A 449 -9.50 -6.38 -2.97
CA LEU A 449 -10.91 -6.45 -2.64
C LEU A 449 -11.58 -7.56 -3.44
N TRP A 450 -12.59 -8.19 -2.85
CA TRP A 450 -13.50 -9.07 -3.58
C TRP A 450 -14.67 -8.31 -4.16
N THR A 451 -14.97 -8.59 -5.43
CA THR A 451 -16.25 -8.27 -6.08
C THR A 451 -17.15 -9.51 -6.04
N ASP A 452 -18.38 -9.36 -5.52
CA ASP A 452 -19.36 -10.43 -5.30
C ASP A 452 -20.63 -10.26 -6.19
N PRO A 453 -21.28 -11.37 -6.62
CA PRO A 453 -22.53 -11.35 -7.41
C PRO A 453 -23.69 -10.52 -6.81
N ALA A 454 -23.93 -10.63 -5.50
CA ALA A 454 -25.01 -9.98 -4.76
C ALA A 454 -24.72 -8.49 -4.53
N ALA A 455 -23.44 -8.13 -4.50
CA ALA A 455 -23.04 -6.80 -4.07
C ALA A 455 -23.14 -5.76 -5.19
N ARG A 456 -22.84 -6.08 -6.47
CA ARG A 456 -22.75 -5.20 -7.68
C ARG A 456 -22.06 -3.82 -7.53
N GLN A 457 -21.75 -3.40 -6.30
CA GLN A 457 -21.28 -2.11 -5.77
C GLN A 457 -20.64 -2.27 -4.37
N GLY A 458 -20.92 -3.35 -3.63
CA GLY A 458 -20.25 -3.65 -2.35
C GLY A 458 -18.92 -4.38 -2.57
N TRP A 459 -17.88 -3.93 -1.86
CA TRP A 459 -16.54 -4.50 -1.90
C TRP A 459 -16.25 -5.05 -0.51
N ARG A 460 -15.62 -6.23 -0.46
CA ARG A 460 -15.23 -6.87 0.79
C ARG A 460 -13.72 -7.02 0.84
N GLU A 461 -13.11 -6.55 1.92
CA GLU A 461 -11.71 -6.86 2.22
C GLU A 461 -11.60 -8.34 2.65
N PRO A 462 -10.68 -9.11 2.06
CA PRO A 462 -10.44 -10.50 2.44
C PRO A 462 -9.80 -10.62 3.83
N PHE A 463 -8.98 -9.65 4.19
CA PHE A 463 -8.22 -9.52 5.43
C PHE A 463 -7.90 -8.04 5.67
N PRO A 464 -7.60 -7.62 6.91
CA PRO A 464 -7.11 -6.27 7.19
C PRO A 464 -5.83 -5.98 6.41
N PRO A 465 -5.65 -4.77 5.85
CA PRO A 465 -4.39 -4.37 5.23
C PRO A 465 -3.18 -4.61 6.13
N PHE A 466 -2.18 -5.31 5.61
CA PHE A 466 -0.93 -5.54 6.30
C PHE A 466 0.08 -4.43 5.96
N ALA A 467 0.89 -4.04 6.94
CA ALA A 467 2.04 -3.16 6.75
C ALA A 467 3.13 -3.89 5.96
N GLY A 468 3.86 -3.19 5.08
CA GLY A 468 4.98 -3.79 4.34
C GLY A 468 4.55 -4.74 3.22
N ASP A 469 3.35 -4.55 2.65
CA ASP A 469 2.92 -5.26 1.43
C ASP A 469 3.57 -4.70 0.15
N ASP A 470 4.60 -3.87 0.30
CA ASP A 470 5.54 -3.42 -0.72
C ASP A 470 6.88 -4.19 -0.61
N GLY A 471 7.52 -4.50 -1.74
CA GLY A 471 8.82 -5.19 -1.77
C GLY A 471 8.84 -6.60 -2.37
N TYR A 472 7.72 -7.07 -2.92
CA TYR A 472 7.64 -8.33 -3.68
C TYR A 472 8.75 -8.49 -4.74
N GLY A 473 9.12 -7.40 -5.41
CA GLY A 473 10.11 -7.42 -6.49
C GLY A 473 11.57 -7.36 -6.07
N ASP A 474 11.83 -7.04 -4.81
CA ASP A 474 13.18 -6.75 -4.34
C ASP A 474 14.09 -7.98 -4.34
N PRO A 475 13.65 -9.18 -3.92
CA PRO A 475 14.48 -10.38 -4.01
C PRO A 475 14.92 -10.71 -5.44
N VAL A 476 14.02 -10.53 -6.41
CA VAL A 476 14.32 -10.78 -7.84
C VAL A 476 15.34 -9.77 -8.36
N THR A 477 15.18 -8.49 -7.98
CA THR A 477 16.13 -7.42 -8.35
C THR A 477 17.48 -7.61 -7.68
N LEU A 478 17.52 -8.03 -6.41
CA LEU A 478 18.76 -8.37 -5.70
C LEU A 478 19.49 -9.52 -6.38
N PHE A 479 18.77 -10.62 -6.70
CA PHE A 479 19.32 -11.74 -7.45
C PHE A 479 19.92 -11.26 -8.77
N TRP A 480 19.18 -10.48 -9.55
CA TRP A 480 19.64 -9.98 -10.85
C TRP A 480 20.92 -9.15 -10.73
N ARG A 481 21.00 -8.25 -9.73
CA ARG A 481 22.21 -7.43 -9.52
C ARG A 481 23.42 -8.32 -9.21
N LEU A 482 23.29 -9.28 -8.29
CA LEU A 482 24.39 -10.17 -7.93
C LEU A 482 24.78 -11.13 -9.06
N TRP A 483 23.80 -11.61 -9.83
CA TRP A 483 24.04 -12.40 -11.05
C TRP A 483 24.84 -11.61 -12.08
N ARG A 484 24.49 -10.34 -12.32
CA ARG A 484 25.22 -9.43 -13.23
C ARG A 484 26.60 -9.00 -12.69
N ALA A 485 26.86 -9.20 -11.40
CA ALA A 485 28.18 -9.07 -10.81
C ALA A 485 29.05 -10.34 -10.93
N GLY A 486 28.47 -11.45 -11.40
CA GLY A 486 29.18 -12.71 -11.65
C GLY A 486 28.92 -13.81 -10.63
N TYR A 487 28.06 -13.59 -9.64
CA TYR A 487 27.80 -14.53 -8.55
C TYR A 487 26.68 -15.55 -8.83
N GLY A 488 26.20 -15.67 -10.07
CA GLY A 488 25.06 -16.53 -10.41
C GLY A 488 25.25 -18.00 -10.01
N ALA A 489 26.38 -18.61 -10.38
CA ALA A 489 26.68 -20.00 -10.05
C ALA A 489 26.87 -20.21 -8.53
N GLU A 490 27.58 -19.29 -7.87
CA GLU A 490 27.82 -19.32 -6.42
C GLU A 490 26.53 -19.16 -5.60
N ILE A 491 25.58 -18.36 -6.10
CA ILE A 491 24.25 -18.24 -5.51
C ILE A 491 23.52 -19.56 -5.65
N VAL A 492 23.44 -20.13 -6.86
CA VAL A 492 22.79 -21.44 -7.11
C VAL A 492 23.33 -22.50 -6.15
N GLU A 493 24.65 -22.63 -6.01
CA GLU A 493 25.27 -23.57 -5.08
C GLU A 493 24.78 -23.36 -3.64
N ARG A 494 24.80 -22.11 -3.15
CA ARG A 494 24.31 -21.77 -1.80
C ARG A 494 22.82 -22.03 -1.62
N VAL A 495 22.01 -21.80 -2.64
CA VAL A 495 20.57 -22.11 -2.59
C VAL A 495 20.35 -23.60 -2.35
N THR A 496 21.12 -24.47 -3.00
CA THR A 496 20.99 -25.94 -2.82
C THR A 496 21.32 -26.41 -1.40
N ALA A 497 22.07 -25.62 -0.63
CA ALA A 497 22.41 -25.91 0.76
C ALA A 497 21.37 -25.43 1.78
N LEU A 498 20.34 -24.68 1.35
CA LEU A 498 19.26 -24.21 2.23
C LEU A 498 18.29 -25.34 2.63
N PRO A 499 17.47 -25.14 3.68
CA PRO A 499 16.32 -26.00 3.94
C PRO A 499 15.45 -26.16 2.70
N ALA A 500 14.96 -27.38 2.44
CA ALA A 500 14.33 -27.76 1.16
C ALA A 500 13.24 -26.78 0.69
N ALA A 501 12.34 -26.33 1.57
CA ALA A 501 11.28 -25.39 1.19
C ALA A 501 11.80 -24.02 0.74
N MET A 502 12.88 -23.53 1.38
CA MET A 502 13.54 -22.28 1.01
C MET A 502 14.33 -22.44 -0.30
N ALA A 503 15.06 -23.54 -0.44
CA ALA A 503 15.81 -23.88 -1.65
C ALA A 503 14.87 -23.99 -2.85
N ASP A 504 13.80 -24.77 -2.72
CA ASP A 504 12.81 -24.98 -3.79
C ASP A 504 12.17 -23.66 -4.21
N LYS A 505 11.71 -22.83 -3.27
CA LYS A 505 11.12 -21.52 -3.56
C LYS A 505 12.09 -20.64 -4.38
N LEU A 506 13.33 -20.50 -3.93
CA LEU A 506 14.30 -19.62 -4.58
C LEU A 506 14.77 -20.19 -5.93
N MET A 507 14.96 -21.50 -6.05
CA MET A 507 15.28 -22.15 -7.32
C MET A 507 14.14 -22.02 -8.34
N ALA A 508 12.89 -22.12 -7.91
CA ALA A 508 11.76 -21.88 -8.81
C ALA A 508 11.74 -20.43 -9.35
N MET A 509 12.11 -19.44 -8.53
CA MET A 509 12.30 -18.05 -8.99
C MET A 509 13.42 -17.95 -10.04
N ILE A 510 14.59 -18.53 -9.73
CA ILE A 510 15.77 -18.52 -10.62
C ILE A 510 15.42 -19.14 -11.98
N GLY A 511 14.67 -20.25 -12.00
CA GLY A 511 14.23 -20.90 -13.24
C GLY A 511 13.32 -20.06 -14.12
N THR A 512 12.72 -18.99 -13.60
CA THR A 512 11.91 -18.09 -14.43
C THR A 512 12.77 -17.10 -15.22
N VAL A 513 14.01 -16.85 -14.80
CA VAL A 513 14.93 -15.96 -15.52
C VAL A 513 15.23 -16.53 -16.90
N ASN A 514 15.19 -15.69 -17.94
CA ASN A 514 15.49 -16.09 -19.31
C ASN A 514 16.99 -16.18 -19.55
N ASP A 515 17.63 -17.13 -18.88
CA ASP A 515 19.03 -17.50 -19.01
C ASP A 515 19.14 -19.04 -19.02
N ALA A 516 19.89 -19.57 -19.99
CA ALA A 516 19.97 -21.01 -20.23
C ALA A 516 20.66 -21.76 -19.07
N ASP A 517 21.69 -21.16 -18.47
CA ASP A 517 22.46 -21.79 -17.39
C ASP A 517 21.64 -21.82 -16.11
N LEU A 518 20.94 -20.72 -15.78
CA LEU A 518 20.05 -20.64 -14.61
C LEU A 518 18.87 -21.60 -14.72
N ARG A 519 18.26 -21.73 -15.90
CA ARG A 519 17.19 -22.70 -16.15
C ARG A 519 17.68 -24.14 -16.07
N SER A 520 18.87 -24.42 -16.58
CA SER A 520 19.49 -25.75 -16.51
C SER A 520 19.84 -26.14 -15.07
N ALA A 521 20.36 -25.20 -14.28
CA ALA A 521 20.60 -25.40 -12.85
C ALA A 521 19.29 -25.69 -12.09
N THR A 522 18.21 -24.98 -12.44
CA THR A 522 16.89 -25.22 -11.86
C THR A 522 16.32 -26.58 -12.25
N ALA A 523 16.45 -26.96 -13.53
CA ALA A 523 16.09 -28.27 -14.03
C ALA A 523 16.80 -29.39 -13.25
N LEU A 524 18.10 -29.24 -13.02
CA LEU A 524 18.90 -30.19 -12.22
C LEU A 524 18.42 -30.27 -10.76
N HIS A 525 18.14 -29.14 -10.12
CA HIS A 525 17.67 -29.09 -8.72
C HIS A 525 16.35 -29.84 -8.50
N PHE A 526 15.42 -29.74 -9.45
CA PHE A 526 14.13 -30.44 -9.38
C PHE A 526 14.15 -31.83 -10.02
N GLY A 527 15.19 -32.17 -10.79
CA GLY A 527 15.24 -33.39 -11.60
C GLY A 527 14.26 -33.38 -12.78
N LEU A 528 14.10 -32.23 -13.44
CA LEU A 528 13.11 -31.97 -14.50
C LEU A 528 13.81 -31.43 -15.76
N GLU A 529 14.31 -32.31 -16.62
CA GLU A 529 15.09 -31.94 -17.83
C GLU A 529 14.30 -31.05 -18.81
N GLU A 530 12.99 -31.21 -18.85
CA GLU A 530 12.06 -30.48 -19.70
C GLU A 530 11.69 -29.08 -19.16
N LEU A 531 12.09 -28.74 -17.93
CA LEU A 531 11.72 -27.49 -17.27
C LEU A 531 12.09 -26.23 -18.09
N PRO A 532 13.29 -26.12 -18.71
CA PRO A 532 13.64 -24.95 -19.53
C PRO A 532 12.65 -24.73 -20.68
N ALA A 533 12.25 -25.82 -21.35
CA ALA A 533 11.28 -25.77 -22.45
C ALA A 533 9.87 -25.41 -21.95
N MET A 534 9.50 -25.85 -20.74
CA MET A 534 8.23 -25.45 -20.12
C MET A 534 8.20 -23.97 -19.75
N MET A 535 9.32 -23.40 -19.29
CA MET A 535 9.43 -21.96 -19.02
C MET A 535 9.37 -21.13 -20.31
N ASP A 536 10.05 -21.56 -21.38
CA ASP A 536 9.91 -20.94 -22.72
C ASP A 536 8.46 -20.97 -23.22
N LEU A 537 7.79 -22.10 -23.05
CA LEU A 537 6.39 -22.25 -23.40
C LEU A 537 5.52 -21.29 -22.58
N ALA A 538 5.72 -21.24 -21.25
CA ALA A 538 4.93 -20.42 -20.33
C ALA A 538 4.99 -18.92 -20.63
N PHE A 539 6.10 -18.42 -21.20
CA PHE A 539 6.26 -17.01 -21.54
C PHE A 539 6.01 -16.68 -23.02
N THR A 540 5.48 -17.63 -23.79
CA THR A 540 5.11 -17.40 -25.18
C THR A 540 3.89 -16.48 -25.29
N ALA A 541 3.98 -15.41 -26.09
CA ALA A 541 2.94 -14.38 -26.20
C ALA A 541 1.54 -14.91 -26.64
N ARG A 542 1.49 -16.05 -27.35
CA ARG A 542 0.23 -16.66 -27.81
C ARG A 542 0.22 -18.16 -27.52
N LEU A 543 -0.54 -18.55 -26.50
CA LEU A 543 -0.73 -19.95 -26.14
C LEU A 543 -1.94 -20.55 -26.87
N SER A 544 -1.73 -21.71 -27.49
CA SER A 544 -2.82 -22.54 -28.01
C SER A 544 -3.49 -23.32 -26.87
N LEU A 545 -4.66 -23.92 -27.11
CA LEU A 545 -5.30 -24.80 -26.12
C LEU A 545 -4.38 -25.98 -25.73
N LYS A 546 -3.65 -26.53 -26.71
CA LYS A 546 -2.64 -27.58 -26.46
C LYS A 546 -1.56 -27.10 -25.50
N HIS A 547 -1.05 -25.87 -25.67
CA HIS A 547 -0.03 -25.32 -24.77
C HIS A 547 -0.54 -25.18 -23.34
N HIS A 548 -1.77 -24.68 -23.14
CA HIS A 548 -2.35 -24.60 -21.80
C HIS A 548 -2.49 -25.98 -21.16
N ARG A 549 -2.91 -27.00 -21.92
CA ARG A 549 -2.99 -28.38 -21.42
C ARG A 549 -1.60 -28.92 -21.05
N THR A 550 -0.59 -28.71 -21.90
CA THR A 550 0.80 -29.11 -21.61
C THR A 550 1.33 -28.49 -20.31
N LEU A 551 1.11 -27.18 -20.10
CA LEU A 551 1.53 -26.51 -18.86
C LEU A 551 0.78 -27.04 -17.63
N ALA A 552 -0.53 -27.26 -17.76
CA ALA A 552 -1.37 -27.79 -16.69
C ALA A 552 -1.01 -29.22 -16.30
N ASP A 553 -0.78 -30.09 -17.30
CA ASP A 553 -0.33 -31.47 -17.09
C ASP A 553 1.03 -31.49 -16.38
N PHE A 554 1.99 -30.67 -16.82
CA PHE A 554 3.29 -30.56 -16.16
C PHE A 554 3.16 -30.14 -14.69
N GLY A 555 2.36 -29.12 -14.39
CA GLY A 555 2.13 -28.71 -12.99
C GLY A 555 1.48 -29.81 -12.14
N ARG A 556 0.50 -30.54 -12.69
CA ARG A 556 -0.14 -31.69 -12.01
C ARG A 556 0.89 -32.78 -11.69
N ASP A 557 1.70 -33.15 -12.68
CA ASP A 557 2.59 -34.31 -12.63
C ASP A 557 3.86 -34.04 -11.79
N HIS A 558 4.19 -32.77 -11.51
CA HIS A 558 5.36 -32.36 -10.73
C HIS A 558 5.00 -31.53 -9.48
N PRO A 559 4.38 -32.12 -8.44
CA PRO A 559 3.86 -31.38 -7.29
C PRO A 559 4.92 -30.64 -6.46
N ARG A 560 6.16 -31.15 -6.37
CA ARG A 560 7.27 -30.44 -5.68
C ARG A 560 7.58 -29.12 -6.38
N TYR A 561 7.78 -29.15 -7.70
CA TYR A 561 8.04 -27.95 -8.49
C TYR A 561 6.82 -27.01 -8.47
N ARG A 562 5.60 -27.52 -8.59
CA ARG A 562 4.38 -26.72 -8.51
C ARG A 562 4.26 -26.00 -7.17
N SER A 563 4.46 -26.68 -6.06
CA SER A 563 4.45 -26.07 -4.72
C SER A 563 5.52 -24.99 -4.58
N ALA A 564 6.71 -25.23 -5.13
CA ALA A 564 7.79 -24.24 -5.18
C ALA A 564 7.41 -23.02 -6.04
N LEU A 565 6.79 -23.25 -7.19
CA LEU A 565 6.30 -22.22 -8.11
C LEU A 565 5.22 -21.36 -7.45
N VAL A 566 4.30 -21.97 -6.70
CA VAL A 566 3.29 -21.25 -5.90
C VAL A 566 3.95 -20.40 -4.82
N ALA A 567 4.90 -20.97 -4.08
CA ALA A 567 5.63 -20.24 -3.04
C ALA A 567 6.37 -19.02 -3.62
N THR A 568 7.05 -19.17 -4.76
CA THR A 568 7.75 -18.04 -5.42
C THR A 568 6.77 -17.02 -6.00
N MET A 569 5.64 -17.46 -6.56
CA MET A 569 4.60 -16.56 -7.07
C MET A 569 4.02 -15.69 -5.96
N ARG A 570 3.82 -16.27 -4.76
CA ARG A 570 3.35 -15.55 -3.57
C ARG A 570 4.43 -14.64 -3.03
N SER A 571 5.61 -15.15 -2.66
CA SER A 571 6.62 -14.34 -1.98
C SER A 571 7.24 -13.25 -2.86
N TYR A 572 7.28 -13.42 -4.19
CA TYR A 572 7.90 -12.42 -5.10
C TYR A 572 6.92 -11.76 -6.07
N GLY A 573 5.63 -12.10 -5.99
CA GLY A 573 4.61 -11.51 -6.85
C GLY A 573 4.83 -11.75 -8.34
N LEU A 574 5.51 -12.84 -8.74
CA LEU A 574 5.89 -13.11 -10.14
C LEU A 574 4.69 -13.17 -11.10
N HIS A 575 3.54 -13.58 -10.57
CA HIS A 575 2.30 -13.70 -11.33
C HIS A 575 1.48 -12.39 -11.36
N LEU A 576 1.90 -11.36 -10.62
CA LEU A 576 1.22 -10.07 -10.53
C LEU A 576 1.88 -9.06 -11.46
N TYR A 577 1.10 -8.10 -11.95
CA TYR A 577 1.58 -7.06 -12.85
C TYR A 577 1.13 -5.68 -12.40
N ASN A 578 2.06 -4.73 -12.34
CA ASN A 578 1.77 -3.32 -12.09
C ASN A 578 2.78 -2.46 -12.85
N THR A 579 2.28 -1.57 -13.71
CA THR A 579 3.11 -0.68 -14.53
C THR A 579 3.93 0.33 -13.69
N GLY A 580 3.39 0.78 -12.55
CA GLY A 580 4.04 1.78 -11.70
C GLY A 580 5.05 1.22 -10.70
N GLY A 581 5.06 -0.10 -10.51
CA GLY A 581 5.87 -0.79 -9.50
C GLY A 581 5.98 -2.28 -9.83
N PRO A 582 6.80 -2.65 -10.84
CA PRO A 582 6.88 -4.03 -11.30
C PRO A 582 7.43 -4.94 -10.18
N THR A 583 6.79 -6.09 -9.96
CA THR A 583 7.30 -7.12 -9.05
C THR A 583 8.55 -7.76 -9.65
N ALA A 584 8.41 -8.53 -10.73
CA ALA A 584 9.55 -8.82 -11.59
C ALA A 584 9.84 -7.59 -12.46
N ASN A 585 10.94 -6.89 -12.17
CA ASN A 585 11.34 -5.71 -12.93
C ASN A 585 11.72 -6.07 -14.37
N TRP A 586 10.74 -6.02 -15.28
CA TRP A 586 10.89 -6.38 -16.69
C TRP A 586 11.74 -5.38 -17.50
N TYR A 587 12.26 -4.32 -16.88
CA TYR A 587 13.28 -3.47 -17.51
C TYR A 587 14.68 -4.10 -17.43
N LEU A 588 14.84 -5.12 -16.56
CA LEU A 588 16.08 -5.85 -16.38
C LEU A 588 16.17 -7.00 -17.38
N ASP A 589 17.32 -7.11 -18.04
CA ASP A 589 17.54 -8.14 -19.04
C ASP A 589 17.54 -9.55 -18.45
N GLY A 590 16.89 -10.47 -19.16
CA GLY A 590 16.52 -11.79 -18.62
C GLY A 590 15.13 -11.82 -17.97
N LEU A 591 14.55 -10.66 -17.61
CA LEU A 591 13.19 -10.53 -17.06
C LEU A 591 12.20 -9.83 -18.00
N ASN A 592 12.65 -9.40 -19.19
CA ASN A 592 11.82 -8.69 -20.18
C ASN A 592 10.51 -9.43 -20.54
N HIS A 593 10.50 -10.76 -20.42
CA HIS A 593 9.34 -11.60 -20.70
C HIS A 593 8.19 -11.44 -19.69
N TYR A 594 8.40 -10.75 -18.56
CA TYR A 594 7.34 -10.39 -17.60
C TYR A 594 6.49 -9.19 -18.04
N ALA A 595 6.94 -8.43 -19.05
CA ALA A 595 6.22 -7.26 -19.55
C ALA A 595 4.78 -7.60 -19.99
N TYR A 596 3.89 -6.61 -19.89
CA TYR A 596 2.48 -6.72 -20.30
C TYR A 596 1.72 -7.89 -19.64
N ALA A 597 1.97 -8.12 -18.35
CA ALA A 597 1.35 -9.15 -17.53
C ALA A 597 1.61 -10.59 -17.98
N HIS A 598 2.66 -10.83 -18.77
CA HIS A 598 3.06 -12.18 -19.17
C HIS A 598 3.52 -13.05 -17.98
N GLY A 599 4.02 -12.45 -16.89
CA GLY A 599 4.27 -13.14 -15.61
C GLY A 599 3.10 -13.98 -15.11
N SER A 600 1.88 -13.46 -15.29
CA SER A 600 0.64 -14.13 -14.89
C SER A 600 0.37 -15.46 -15.61
N GLN A 601 1.09 -15.77 -16.69
CA GLN A 601 0.93 -17.04 -17.40
C GLN A 601 1.46 -18.23 -16.59
N LEU A 602 2.26 -17.98 -15.54
CA LEU A 602 2.66 -18.99 -14.56
C LEU A 602 1.44 -19.65 -13.85
N LEU A 603 0.30 -18.96 -13.77
CA LEU A 603 -0.97 -19.52 -13.28
C LEU A 603 -1.44 -20.74 -14.08
N TYR A 604 -0.96 -20.93 -15.32
CA TYR A 604 -1.39 -22.05 -16.16
C TYR A 604 -0.82 -23.40 -15.72
N PHE A 605 0.24 -23.42 -14.90
CA PHE A 605 0.67 -24.64 -14.20
C PHE A 605 -0.33 -25.10 -13.14
N LEU A 606 -1.27 -24.24 -12.72
CA LEU A 606 -2.23 -24.53 -11.65
C LEU A 606 -3.64 -24.87 -12.16
N ILE A 607 -3.87 -24.95 -13.49
CA ILE A 607 -5.23 -25.18 -14.02
C ILE A 607 -5.82 -26.50 -13.50
N HIS A 608 -5.01 -27.53 -13.27
CA HIS A 608 -5.49 -28.80 -12.72
C HIS A 608 -5.58 -28.82 -11.19
N THR A 609 -4.95 -27.87 -10.50
CA THR A 609 -4.86 -27.80 -9.03
C THR A 609 -5.05 -26.35 -8.56
N PRO A 610 -6.18 -25.71 -8.88
CA PRO A 610 -6.40 -24.30 -8.56
C PRO A 610 -6.41 -24.02 -7.05
N GLU A 611 -6.66 -25.03 -6.21
CA GLU A 611 -6.63 -24.97 -4.75
C GLU A 611 -5.26 -24.56 -4.19
N ASP A 612 -4.19 -24.78 -4.95
CA ASP A 612 -2.84 -24.38 -4.55
C ASP A 612 -2.63 -22.86 -4.61
N ASP A 613 -3.49 -22.09 -5.27
CA ASP A 613 -3.51 -20.64 -5.20
C ASP A 613 -4.81 -20.13 -4.55
N SER A 614 -4.70 -19.41 -3.42
CA SER A 614 -5.88 -19.01 -2.65
C SER A 614 -6.81 -18.06 -3.40
N ILE A 615 -6.28 -17.25 -4.33
CA ILE A 615 -7.11 -16.34 -5.12
C ILE A 615 -7.87 -17.14 -6.17
N LEU A 616 -7.18 -17.99 -6.92
CA LEU A 616 -7.80 -18.85 -7.93
C LEU A 616 -8.83 -19.82 -7.33
N ALA A 617 -8.52 -20.38 -6.16
CA ALA A 617 -9.44 -21.24 -5.40
C ALA A 617 -10.74 -20.49 -5.04
N GLN A 618 -10.63 -19.30 -4.44
CA GLN A 618 -11.79 -18.49 -4.05
C GLN A 618 -12.59 -18.00 -5.26
N MET A 619 -11.91 -17.67 -6.36
CA MET A 619 -12.58 -17.33 -7.62
C MET A 619 -13.45 -18.49 -8.10
N ILE A 620 -12.95 -19.72 -8.08
CA ILE A 620 -13.70 -20.90 -8.56
C ILE A 620 -14.76 -21.36 -7.57
N GLU A 621 -14.48 -21.34 -6.26
CA GLU A 621 -15.40 -21.84 -5.23
C GLU A 621 -16.54 -20.87 -4.95
N LYS A 622 -16.22 -19.58 -4.81
CA LYS A 622 -17.16 -18.53 -4.38
C LYS A 622 -17.59 -17.61 -5.51
N GLU A 623 -17.10 -17.84 -6.73
CA GLU A 623 -17.38 -17.03 -7.91
C GLU A 623 -16.90 -15.58 -7.77
N LEU A 624 -15.99 -15.27 -6.84
CA LEU A 624 -15.54 -13.90 -6.58
C LEU A 624 -14.53 -13.42 -7.64
N LEU A 625 -14.41 -12.11 -7.85
CA LEU A 625 -13.34 -11.52 -8.68
C LEU A 625 -12.44 -10.61 -7.84
N PRO A 626 -11.09 -10.77 -7.92
CA PRO A 626 -10.19 -9.87 -7.23
C PRO A 626 -10.18 -8.51 -7.95
N ARG A 627 -10.04 -7.44 -7.15
CA ARG A 627 -9.99 -6.05 -7.60
C ARG A 627 -9.01 -5.29 -6.72
N ASP A 628 -8.34 -4.29 -7.25
CA ASP A 628 -7.46 -3.47 -6.43
C ASP A 628 -8.25 -2.50 -5.53
N THR A 629 -7.60 -2.08 -4.44
CA THR A 629 -8.19 -1.16 -3.46
C THR A 629 -8.29 0.29 -3.97
N GLY A 630 -7.63 0.61 -5.09
CA GLY A 630 -7.56 1.97 -5.66
C GLY A 630 -6.72 2.96 -4.83
N ARG A 631 -6.13 2.52 -3.71
CA ARG A 631 -5.19 3.29 -2.88
C ARG A 631 -3.75 2.90 -3.21
N GLY A 632 -2.83 3.87 -3.21
CA GLY A 632 -1.39 3.62 -3.38
C GLY A 632 -0.90 3.35 -4.81
N GLY A 633 -1.74 3.44 -5.84
CA GLY A 633 -1.31 3.22 -7.23
C GLY A 633 -0.98 1.77 -7.59
N TYR A 634 -1.33 0.83 -6.72
CA TYR A 634 -1.15 -0.60 -6.94
C TYR A 634 -2.29 -1.15 -7.80
N SER A 635 -1.97 -1.58 -9.02
CA SER A 635 -2.90 -2.14 -10.00
C SER A 635 -2.71 -3.65 -10.21
N TYR A 636 -2.15 -4.34 -9.20
CA TYR A 636 -1.68 -5.71 -9.29
C TYR A 636 -2.76 -6.67 -9.81
N TYR A 637 -3.92 -6.71 -9.16
CA TYR A 637 -4.96 -7.66 -9.51
C TYR A 637 -5.83 -7.18 -10.66
N ASP A 638 -6.09 -5.88 -10.81
CA ASP A 638 -6.86 -5.38 -11.96
C ASP A 638 -6.13 -5.64 -13.27
N ASP A 639 -4.80 -5.59 -13.29
CA ASP A 639 -4.02 -5.90 -14.49
C ASP A 639 -3.80 -7.40 -14.73
N THR A 640 -3.85 -8.20 -13.66
CA THR A 640 -3.60 -9.66 -13.71
C THR A 640 -4.88 -10.48 -13.86
N LYS A 641 -6.05 -9.97 -13.46
CA LYS A 641 -7.31 -10.74 -13.33
C LYS A 641 -7.75 -11.48 -14.60
N SER A 642 -7.40 -10.98 -15.79
CA SER A 642 -7.74 -11.65 -17.06
C SER A 642 -7.08 -13.03 -17.22
N MET A 643 -5.91 -13.23 -16.60
CA MET A 643 -5.15 -14.48 -16.64
C MET A 643 -5.67 -15.45 -15.58
N TYR A 644 -6.01 -14.96 -14.39
CA TYR A 644 -6.80 -15.70 -13.40
C TYR A 644 -8.13 -16.20 -13.97
N TYR A 645 -8.90 -15.32 -14.63
CA TYR A 645 -10.16 -15.68 -15.28
C TYR A 645 -9.96 -16.76 -16.35
N ARG A 646 -8.87 -16.71 -17.14
CA ARG A 646 -8.56 -17.77 -18.11
C ARG A 646 -8.25 -19.09 -17.43
N ALA A 647 -7.42 -19.11 -16.40
CA ALA A 647 -7.08 -20.32 -15.66
C ALA A 647 -8.34 -20.97 -15.06
N ALA A 648 -9.20 -20.17 -14.42
CA ALA A 648 -10.48 -20.63 -13.87
C ALA A 648 -11.42 -21.20 -14.94
N CYS A 649 -11.60 -20.50 -16.06
CA CYS A 649 -12.46 -20.98 -17.15
C CYS A 649 -11.96 -22.29 -17.77
N LEU A 650 -10.63 -22.45 -17.90
CA LEU A 650 -10.04 -23.68 -18.42
C LEU A 650 -10.19 -24.85 -17.44
N HIS A 651 -9.99 -24.60 -16.14
CA HIS A 651 -10.22 -25.59 -15.09
C HIS A 651 -11.66 -26.10 -15.15
N LEU A 652 -12.62 -25.18 -15.11
CA LEU A 652 -14.05 -25.51 -15.14
C LEU A 652 -14.45 -26.18 -16.46
N ALA A 653 -13.94 -25.73 -17.60
CA ALA A 653 -14.24 -26.38 -18.89
C ALA A 653 -13.78 -27.85 -18.94
N TRP A 654 -12.67 -28.19 -18.29
CA TRP A 654 -12.13 -29.56 -18.28
C TRP A 654 -12.72 -30.45 -17.19
N HIS A 655 -13.06 -29.88 -16.03
CA HIS A 655 -13.41 -30.67 -14.83
C HIS A 655 -14.85 -30.49 -14.34
N ALA A 656 -15.49 -29.36 -14.64
CA ALA A 656 -16.85 -29.03 -14.19
C ALA A 656 -17.60 -28.14 -15.21
N PRO A 657 -17.82 -28.62 -16.45
CA PRO A 657 -18.34 -27.79 -17.55
C PRO A 657 -19.77 -27.29 -17.29
N ASP A 658 -20.54 -27.96 -16.44
CA ASP A 658 -21.86 -27.55 -15.97
C ASP A 658 -21.83 -26.22 -15.18
N ARG A 659 -20.71 -25.90 -14.54
CA ARG A 659 -20.51 -24.65 -13.78
C ARG A 659 -20.09 -23.46 -14.65
N MET A 660 -19.91 -23.64 -15.96
CA MET A 660 -19.38 -22.58 -16.85
C MET A 660 -20.35 -21.44 -17.14
N ALA A 661 -21.66 -21.62 -16.93
CA ALA A 661 -22.68 -20.65 -17.33
C ALA A 661 -22.46 -19.25 -16.74
N VAL A 662 -22.06 -19.15 -15.46
CA VAL A 662 -21.76 -17.87 -14.79
C VAL A 662 -20.55 -17.17 -15.41
N TRP A 663 -19.56 -17.96 -15.85
CA TRP A 663 -18.28 -17.48 -16.37
C TRP A 663 -18.36 -17.04 -17.83
N THR A 664 -19.18 -17.69 -18.66
CA THR A 664 -19.30 -17.36 -20.10
C THR A 664 -20.44 -16.40 -20.42
N SER A 665 -21.48 -16.38 -19.59
CA SER A 665 -22.73 -15.65 -19.87
C SER A 665 -23.36 -14.97 -18.64
N GLY A 666 -22.77 -15.12 -17.45
CA GLY A 666 -23.25 -14.47 -16.22
C GLY A 666 -22.51 -13.17 -15.89
N TRP A 667 -22.65 -12.72 -14.65
CA TRP A 667 -22.11 -11.43 -14.19
C TRP A 667 -20.57 -11.36 -14.27
N ILE A 668 -19.88 -12.50 -14.10
CA ILE A 668 -18.42 -12.58 -14.29
C ILE A 668 -18.10 -12.25 -15.75
N ALA A 669 -18.83 -12.83 -16.71
CA ALA A 669 -18.65 -12.55 -18.12
C ALA A 669 -18.93 -11.09 -18.48
N GLU A 670 -19.92 -10.46 -17.84
CA GLU A 670 -20.25 -9.03 -18.00
C GLU A 670 -19.13 -8.12 -17.46
N THR A 671 -18.43 -8.55 -16.42
CA THR A 671 -17.32 -7.81 -15.80
C THR A 671 -16.01 -7.98 -16.58
N MET A 672 -15.77 -9.17 -17.12
CA MET A 672 -14.55 -9.54 -17.86
C MET A 672 -14.67 -9.17 -19.35
N THR A 673 -14.29 -7.93 -19.66
CA THR A 673 -14.50 -7.29 -20.97
C THR A 673 -13.23 -6.96 -21.75
N ARG A 674 -12.04 -7.20 -21.19
CA ARG A 674 -10.75 -6.85 -21.82
C ARG A 674 -10.48 -7.69 -23.08
N SER A 675 -9.49 -7.29 -23.88
CA SER A 675 -9.09 -8.01 -25.10
C SER A 675 -8.75 -9.47 -24.83
N TYR A 676 -8.04 -9.73 -23.73
CA TYR A 676 -7.65 -11.08 -23.31
C TYR A 676 -8.86 -11.93 -22.88
N ASP A 677 -9.84 -11.32 -22.20
CA ASP A 677 -11.08 -12.00 -21.76
C ASP A 677 -11.91 -12.44 -22.96
N ARG A 678 -12.00 -11.60 -24.01
CA ARG A 678 -12.65 -11.95 -25.28
C ARG A 678 -11.95 -13.10 -25.98
N ALA A 679 -10.62 -13.17 -25.92
CA ALA A 679 -9.87 -14.29 -26.46
C ALA A 679 -10.12 -15.58 -25.66
N THR A 680 -10.21 -15.49 -24.33
CA THR A 680 -10.60 -16.61 -23.45
C THR A 680 -11.96 -17.16 -23.85
N LYS A 681 -12.98 -16.31 -23.99
CA LYS A 681 -14.35 -16.72 -24.38
C LYS A 681 -14.41 -17.46 -25.72
N ARG A 682 -13.51 -17.13 -26.68
CA ARG A 682 -13.40 -17.85 -27.96
C ARG A 682 -12.73 -19.22 -27.83
N LEU A 683 -11.89 -19.40 -26.81
CA LEU A 683 -11.11 -20.62 -26.59
C LEU A 683 -11.93 -21.69 -25.85
N ILE A 684 -12.85 -21.29 -24.95
CA ILE A 684 -13.65 -22.20 -24.13
C ILE A 684 -14.51 -23.21 -24.91
N PRO A 685 -15.24 -22.85 -25.98
CA PRO A 685 -16.04 -23.82 -26.73
C PRO A 685 -15.24 -24.99 -27.31
N SER A 686 -13.95 -24.77 -27.58
CA SER A 686 -13.02 -25.82 -28.03
C SER A 686 -12.41 -26.62 -26.88
N ALA A 687 -12.46 -26.11 -25.65
CA ALA A 687 -11.94 -26.78 -24.46
C ALA A 687 -12.95 -27.76 -23.84
N ILE A 688 -14.26 -27.49 -24.02
CA ILE A 688 -15.37 -28.34 -23.56
C ILE A 688 -15.55 -29.56 -24.49
N ARG A 689 -15.19 -29.44 -25.76
CA ARG A 689 -15.19 -30.55 -26.74
C ARG A 689 -13.96 -31.42 -26.56
#